data_AF-A0A7C3YW35-F1
#
_entry.id   AF-A0A7C3YW35-F1
#
_cell.length_a   1.000
_cell.length_b   1.000
_cell.length_c   1.000
_cell.angle_alpha   90.00
_cell.angle_beta   90.00
_cell.angle_gamma   90.00
#
_symmetry.space_group_name_H-M   'P 1'
#
loop_
_entity.id
_entity.type
_entity.pdbx_description
1 polymer ?
#
loop_
_entity_poly.entity_id
_entity_poly.type
_entity_poly.pdbx_seq_one_letter_code
_entity_poly.pdbx_strand_id
1 'polypeptide(L)'
;MGNIKYNISDIYVDGTILKKLEKRKEILISYYGEGEIKENSLPLSYLLPERIINVKHKLPLKILAFSDYHIQDFKPLLDYVKNLKEKPDIIIYAGDAVFRFSPLPLKILDLKSDKGNRYPPMFDVVCLSYKGVRECSGLFSKLFGFILRMPKKLKINVKEKLQQIKNIYSQIQNFKNSSKSFQIFKGLIQDLPIQIEEIPLSENSLSGIINLIDTQTQLEIYSIYTKEEELVFHLSSIYDDFYEIYKNIDFYKIPIFKLKTDEKYIYYFIPNPERPEKNIFEELAKNSRYGVVAVLGNNDFKTLKALINGEKLVEAFSTLIKIGPILIIGIEGAPYDINVGMYLHHLESDYKLRLEFIQKHVAKGEFIIIVSHTPPKGILDRAIRFGERSIGSVALREYIEEDPRVGLVICGHVHNQGGKFELFNNTTVVNVSSQDTPFDKANVAWINIDENKKVHVKIEKLPSLIEHIFIEDGQTIKENIIKKAYLSESEAEWFLNFAKTKGTAFFEDLSNITSIKINLGIPWQVALSLYEKGIKEISQIQEKTFTDMYQYIPPIYRSHWKRAYAKFKRERSNEIYLMKQLPINTDKVIIFDTEYSPDKGKDVLYGFLDISKNEIKQFWLNEKQVAFEYVLSRSQQGYVFVHWGGADRKLLREELGIDSQTFNLLYFCQISLVAPVNTFALKEVYDTLNGHNNDEWWNKYFYLIDGLMKATLCNQILKYPNEDIPRKTLLEANKADILALEKILKALQNLPIKPPKSI
;
A
#
# COMPACT_ATOMS: atom_id res chain seq x y z
N MET A 1 -18.67 9.07 -38.84
CA MET A 1 -17.90 7.83 -38.60
C MET A 1 -18.87 6.66 -38.77
N GLY A 2 -18.65 5.78 -39.75
CA GLY A 2 -19.55 4.64 -39.97
C GLY A 2 -19.48 3.64 -38.81
N ASN A 3 -20.62 3.02 -38.47
CA ASN A 3 -20.71 1.96 -37.46
C ASN A 3 -19.73 0.82 -37.81
N ILE A 4 -18.65 0.68 -37.04
CA ILE A 4 -17.75 -0.46 -37.12
C ILE A 4 -18.53 -1.68 -36.62
N LYS A 5 -18.78 -2.65 -37.50
CA LYS A 5 -19.43 -3.92 -37.13
C LYS A 5 -18.39 -4.85 -36.49
N TYR A 6 -18.48 -5.04 -35.18
CA TYR A 6 -17.79 -6.12 -34.48
C TYR A 6 -18.49 -7.46 -34.79
N ASN A 7 -17.71 -8.48 -35.14
CA ASN A 7 -18.23 -9.85 -35.21
C ASN A 7 -17.77 -10.59 -33.96
N ILE A 8 -18.72 -10.89 -33.08
CA ILE A 8 -18.49 -11.57 -31.80
C ILE A 8 -18.86 -13.04 -31.98
N SER A 9 -17.98 -13.94 -31.55
CA SER A 9 -18.23 -15.38 -31.58
C SER A 9 -17.88 -16.00 -30.23
N ASP A 10 -18.73 -16.89 -29.75
CA ASP A 10 -18.46 -17.65 -28.53
C ASP A 10 -17.38 -18.71 -28.80
N ILE A 11 -16.54 -18.97 -27.80
CA ILE A 11 -15.54 -20.03 -27.84
C ILE A 11 -16.14 -21.25 -27.16
N TYR A 12 -16.54 -22.22 -27.96
CA TYR A 12 -17.06 -23.49 -27.45
C TYR A 12 -15.92 -24.44 -27.11
N VAL A 13 -15.93 -24.99 -25.89
CA VAL A 13 -15.00 -26.02 -25.44
C VAL A 13 -15.81 -27.27 -25.12
N ASP A 14 -15.59 -28.33 -25.89
CA ASP A 14 -16.29 -29.60 -25.66
C ASP A 14 -15.81 -30.31 -24.38
N GLY A 15 -16.63 -31.24 -23.88
CA GLY A 15 -16.34 -31.98 -22.64
C GLY A 15 -15.09 -32.86 -22.71
N THR A 16 -14.61 -33.25 -23.89
CA THR A 16 -13.39 -34.04 -24.05
C THR A 16 -12.15 -33.16 -23.86
N ILE A 17 -12.17 -31.94 -24.42
CA ILE A 17 -11.11 -30.95 -24.23
C ILE A 17 -11.05 -30.53 -22.76
N LEU A 18 -12.19 -30.27 -22.12
CA LEU A 18 -12.25 -29.91 -20.69
C LEU A 18 -11.57 -30.97 -19.80
N LYS A 19 -11.89 -32.25 -20.00
CA LYS A 19 -11.24 -33.35 -19.25
C LYS A 19 -9.72 -33.40 -19.45
N LYS A 20 -9.24 -33.11 -20.67
CA LYS A 20 -7.79 -33.03 -20.95
C LYS A 20 -7.15 -31.84 -20.26
N LEU A 21 -7.83 -30.70 -20.21
CA LEU A 21 -7.35 -29.48 -19.54
C LEU A 21 -7.27 -29.68 -18.03
N GLU A 22 -8.28 -30.30 -17.40
CA GLU A 22 -8.23 -30.63 -15.96
C GLU A 22 -7.01 -31.51 -15.63
N LYS A 23 -6.76 -32.55 -16.45
CA LYS A 23 -5.56 -33.39 -16.25
C LYS A 23 -4.27 -32.61 -16.49
N ARG A 24 -4.22 -31.73 -17.49
CA ARG A 24 -3.06 -30.89 -17.77
C ARG A 24 -2.78 -29.91 -16.63
N LYS A 25 -3.83 -29.37 -16.02
CA LYS A 25 -3.76 -28.46 -14.88
C LYS A 25 -3.06 -29.07 -13.68
N GLU A 26 -3.45 -30.29 -13.28
CA GLU A 26 -2.80 -31.03 -12.18
C GLU A 26 -1.30 -31.26 -12.46
N ILE A 27 -0.94 -31.57 -13.70
CA ILE A 27 0.47 -31.72 -14.10
C ILE A 27 1.23 -30.39 -13.97
N LEU A 28 0.62 -29.29 -14.39
CA LEU A 28 1.23 -27.96 -14.31
C LEU A 28 1.40 -27.49 -12.85
N ILE A 29 0.42 -27.74 -11.98
CA ILE A 29 0.53 -27.45 -10.54
C ILE A 29 1.75 -28.15 -9.95
N SER A 30 1.96 -29.44 -10.29
CA SER A 30 3.15 -30.17 -9.86
C SER A 30 4.43 -29.61 -10.48
N TYR A 31 4.40 -29.17 -11.74
CA TYR A 31 5.57 -28.65 -12.46
C TYR A 31 6.09 -27.35 -11.85
N TYR A 32 5.19 -26.42 -11.50
CA TYR A 32 5.55 -25.15 -10.86
C TYR A 32 5.75 -25.25 -9.34
N GLY A 33 5.59 -26.44 -8.74
CA GLY A 33 5.73 -26.63 -7.30
C GLY A 33 4.62 -26.01 -6.46
N GLU A 34 3.43 -25.83 -7.03
CA GLU A 34 2.30 -25.10 -6.42
C GLU A 34 1.36 -26.01 -5.62
N GLY A 35 1.82 -27.21 -5.23
CA GLY A 35 0.99 -28.23 -4.58
C GLY A 35 0.40 -27.80 -3.23
N GLU A 36 1.11 -26.93 -2.50
CA GLU A 36 0.69 -26.38 -1.20
C GLU A 36 -0.32 -25.23 -1.32
N ILE A 37 -0.46 -24.62 -2.50
CA ILE A 37 -1.34 -23.47 -2.75
C ILE A 37 -2.39 -23.76 -3.83
N LYS A 38 -2.56 -25.03 -4.20
CA LYS A 38 -3.44 -25.48 -5.29
C LYS A 38 -4.90 -25.10 -5.08
N GLU A 39 -5.34 -24.94 -3.83
CA GLU A 39 -6.68 -24.49 -3.48
C GLU A 39 -6.97 -23.05 -3.93
N ASN A 40 -5.93 -22.25 -4.20
CA ASN A 40 -6.06 -20.90 -4.76
C ASN A 40 -6.29 -20.90 -6.28
N SER A 41 -6.16 -22.05 -6.92
CA SER A 41 -6.37 -22.19 -8.36
C SER A 41 -7.83 -21.98 -8.77
N LEU A 42 -8.05 -21.36 -9.93
CA LEU A 42 -9.40 -21.01 -10.39
C LEU A 42 -10.02 -22.09 -11.28
N PRO A 43 -11.36 -22.21 -11.32
CA PRO A 43 -12.02 -23.18 -12.19
C PRO A 43 -11.76 -22.86 -13.67
N LEU A 44 -11.76 -23.90 -14.54
CA LEU A 44 -11.54 -23.72 -15.99
C LEU A 44 -12.53 -22.74 -16.62
N SER A 45 -13.78 -22.69 -16.13
CA SER A 45 -14.78 -21.74 -16.60
C SER A 45 -14.39 -20.28 -16.40
N TYR A 46 -13.49 -19.99 -15.45
CA TYR A 46 -12.93 -18.67 -15.25
C TYR A 46 -11.67 -18.46 -16.08
N LEU A 47 -10.80 -19.46 -16.17
CA LEU A 47 -9.49 -19.37 -16.82
C LEU A 47 -9.56 -19.30 -18.34
N LEU A 48 -10.54 -19.95 -18.96
CA LEU A 48 -10.66 -20.03 -20.41
C LEU A 48 -11.40 -18.80 -20.97
N PRO A 49 -10.99 -18.28 -22.14
CA PRO A 49 -11.71 -17.18 -22.78
C PRO A 49 -13.11 -17.63 -23.22
N GLU A 50 -14.10 -16.76 -23.01
CA GLU A 50 -15.51 -17.06 -23.31
C GLU A 50 -15.85 -16.76 -24.77
N ARG A 51 -15.19 -15.75 -25.35
CA ARG A 51 -15.54 -15.21 -26.67
C ARG A 51 -14.36 -14.57 -27.37
N ILE A 52 -14.49 -14.38 -28.68
CA ILE A 52 -13.55 -13.67 -29.54
C ILE A 52 -14.25 -12.57 -30.33
N ILE A 53 -13.66 -11.38 -30.33
CA ILE A 53 -14.08 -10.24 -31.15
C ILE A 53 -13.22 -10.20 -32.40
N ASN A 54 -13.83 -10.23 -33.57
CA ASN A 54 -13.14 -10.18 -34.86
C ASN A 54 -13.36 -8.83 -35.53
N VAL A 55 -12.26 -8.21 -35.94
CA VAL A 55 -12.23 -6.93 -36.63
C VAL A 55 -11.34 -7.04 -37.87
N LYS A 56 -11.82 -6.55 -39.01
CA LYS A 56 -11.01 -6.48 -40.24
C LYS A 56 -10.04 -5.30 -40.15
N HIS A 57 -8.77 -5.58 -40.43
CA HIS A 57 -7.71 -4.59 -40.45
C HIS A 57 -6.57 -5.05 -41.36
N LYS A 58 -5.84 -4.10 -41.96
CA LYS A 58 -4.58 -4.34 -42.66
C LYS A 58 -3.50 -3.60 -41.89
N LEU A 59 -2.34 -4.22 -41.72
CA LEU A 59 -1.17 -3.56 -41.13
C LEU A 59 -0.82 -2.28 -41.92
N PRO A 60 -0.25 -1.25 -41.27
CA PRO A 60 0.26 -1.24 -39.89
C PRO A 60 -0.83 -1.08 -38.81
N LEU A 61 -0.59 -1.62 -37.61
CA LEU A 61 -1.44 -1.42 -36.42
C LEU A 61 -0.80 -0.43 -35.44
N LYS A 62 -1.54 0.63 -35.07
CA LYS A 62 -1.09 1.65 -34.12
C LYS A 62 -1.75 1.47 -32.75
N ILE A 63 -0.93 1.38 -31.72
CA ILE A 63 -1.34 1.11 -30.34
C ILE A 63 -0.84 2.24 -29.45
N LEU A 64 -1.72 2.75 -28.58
CA LEU A 64 -1.32 3.56 -27.44
C LEU A 64 -1.48 2.72 -26.17
N ALA A 65 -0.42 2.56 -25.38
CA ALA A 65 -0.43 1.75 -24.16
C ALA A 65 -0.02 2.55 -22.92
N PHE A 66 -0.67 2.25 -21.78
CA PHE A 66 -0.33 2.82 -20.47
C PHE A 66 -0.80 1.86 -19.35
N SER A 67 -0.26 2.00 -18.15
CA SER A 67 -0.60 1.15 -17.00
C SER A 67 -0.39 1.86 -15.66
N ASP A 68 -0.96 1.30 -14.60
CA ASP A 68 -0.71 1.63 -13.20
C ASP A 68 -0.94 3.11 -12.91
N TYR A 69 -2.06 3.61 -13.43
CA TYR A 69 -2.49 5.00 -13.28
C TYR A 69 -3.12 5.16 -11.89
N HIS A 70 -2.30 5.15 -10.84
CA HIS A 70 -2.78 5.15 -9.43
C HIS A 70 -3.15 6.52 -8.90
N ILE A 71 -2.35 7.54 -9.24
CA ILE A 71 -2.42 8.86 -8.62
C ILE A 71 -2.44 10.00 -9.64
N GLN A 72 -2.07 9.72 -10.89
CA GLN A 72 -2.01 10.71 -11.96
C GLN A 72 -3.41 11.24 -12.26
N ASP A 73 -3.48 12.52 -12.64
CA ASP A 73 -4.71 13.10 -13.16
C ASP A 73 -5.01 12.55 -14.56
N PHE A 74 -6.29 12.35 -14.88
CA PHE A 74 -6.70 11.83 -16.18
C PHE A 74 -6.70 12.90 -17.27
N LYS A 75 -6.81 14.18 -16.92
CA LYS A 75 -6.92 15.25 -17.92
C LYS A 75 -5.70 15.35 -18.83
N PRO A 76 -4.43 15.28 -18.36
CA PRO A 76 -3.27 15.21 -19.25
C PRO A 76 -3.35 14.07 -20.26
N LEU A 77 -3.80 12.88 -19.84
CA LEU A 77 -3.97 11.73 -20.73
C LEU A 77 -5.09 11.98 -21.74
N LEU A 78 -6.26 12.44 -21.28
CA LEU A 78 -7.40 12.73 -22.17
C LEU A 78 -7.06 13.80 -23.20
N ASP A 79 -6.40 14.87 -22.78
CA ASP A 79 -5.98 15.96 -23.68
C ASP A 79 -4.90 15.48 -24.64
N TYR A 80 -3.96 14.65 -24.18
CA TYR A 80 -2.98 14.00 -25.03
C TYR A 80 -3.66 13.20 -26.16
N VAL A 81 -4.55 12.25 -25.83
CA VAL A 81 -5.21 11.42 -26.85
C VAL A 81 -6.13 12.25 -27.76
N LYS A 82 -6.81 13.27 -27.22
CA LYS A 82 -7.63 14.20 -28.02
C LYS A 82 -6.82 14.98 -29.05
N ASN A 83 -5.62 15.42 -28.68
CA ASN A 83 -4.76 16.27 -29.52
C ASN A 83 -3.81 15.49 -30.45
N LEU A 84 -3.80 14.16 -30.39
CA LEU A 84 -3.05 13.34 -31.35
C LEU A 84 -3.47 13.63 -32.79
N LYS A 85 -2.50 14.00 -33.64
CA LYS A 85 -2.68 14.20 -35.08
C LYS A 85 -3.21 12.94 -35.76
N GLU A 86 -2.69 11.78 -35.34
CA GLU A 86 -3.14 10.47 -35.80
C GLU A 86 -3.70 9.69 -34.61
N LYS A 87 -4.93 9.21 -34.75
CA LYS A 87 -5.58 8.43 -33.69
C LYS A 87 -5.05 6.99 -33.68
N PRO A 88 -4.85 6.38 -32.49
CA PRO A 88 -4.50 4.97 -32.40
C PRO A 88 -5.62 4.09 -32.97
N ASP A 89 -5.26 2.93 -33.51
CA ASP A 89 -6.25 1.91 -33.84
C ASP A 89 -6.86 1.35 -32.56
N ILE A 90 -6.05 1.16 -31.51
CA ILE A 90 -6.49 0.62 -30.22
C ILE A 90 -5.70 1.25 -29.08
N ILE A 91 -6.35 1.42 -27.94
CA ILE A 91 -5.70 1.82 -26.68
C ILE A 91 -5.64 0.60 -25.76
N ILE A 92 -4.52 0.39 -25.08
CA ILE A 92 -4.30 -0.74 -24.17
C ILE A 92 -4.02 -0.23 -22.76
N TYR A 93 -4.74 -0.79 -21.79
CA TYR A 93 -4.54 -0.58 -20.36
C TYR A 93 -4.10 -1.88 -19.68
N ALA A 94 -2.93 -1.89 -19.07
CA ALA A 94 -2.29 -3.13 -18.60
C ALA A 94 -2.15 -3.23 -17.07
N GLY A 95 -3.13 -2.78 -16.28
CA GLY A 95 -2.98 -2.96 -14.83
C GLY A 95 -3.91 -2.20 -13.91
N ASP A 96 -3.39 -1.91 -12.73
CA ASP A 96 -4.11 -1.66 -11.50
C ASP A 96 -5.06 -0.45 -11.52
N ALA A 97 -5.83 -0.27 -10.45
CA ALA A 97 -6.60 0.94 -10.21
C ALA A 97 -7.71 1.19 -11.23
N VAL A 98 -8.26 0.12 -11.82
CA VAL A 98 -9.40 0.17 -12.74
C VAL A 98 -10.61 0.89 -12.11
N PHE A 99 -10.73 0.82 -10.79
CA PHE A 99 -11.74 1.53 -10.00
C PHE A 99 -11.70 3.07 -10.10
N ARG A 100 -10.63 3.65 -10.68
CA ARG A 100 -10.52 5.09 -10.96
C ARG A 100 -11.11 5.52 -12.30
N PHE A 101 -11.39 4.60 -13.22
CA PHE A 101 -11.74 4.94 -14.61
C PHE A 101 -13.25 5.02 -14.88
N SER A 102 -14.07 4.33 -14.09
CA SER A 102 -15.52 4.30 -14.31
C SER A 102 -16.27 4.49 -12.98
N PRO A 103 -17.43 5.17 -13.00
CA PRO A 103 -18.36 5.08 -11.89
C PRO A 103 -18.79 3.63 -11.68
N LEU A 104 -19.18 3.31 -10.44
CA LEU A 104 -19.64 1.97 -10.07
C LEU A 104 -21.01 1.66 -10.73
N PRO A 105 -21.14 0.60 -11.54
CA PRO A 105 -22.43 0.17 -12.05
C PRO A 105 -23.32 -0.31 -10.89
N LEU A 106 -24.44 0.37 -10.63
CA LEU A 106 -25.31 0.01 -9.50
C LEU A 106 -25.83 -1.45 -9.56
N LYS A 107 -25.90 -2.04 -10.75
CA LYS A 107 -26.33 -3.44 -10.96
C LYS A 107 -25.40 -4.50 -10.36
N ILE A 108 -24.14 -4.15 -10.08
CA ILE A 108 -23.20 -5.09 -9.44
C ILE A 108 -23.16 -4.92 -7.93
N LEU A 109 -23.83 -3.90 -7.38
CA LEU A 109 -23.97 -3.76 -5.93
C LEU A 109 -24.84 -4.90 -5.42
N ASP A 110 -24.29 -5.63 -4.46
CA ASP A 110 -25.03 -6.65 -3.73
C ASP A 110 -25.20 -6.22 -2.28
N LEU A 111 -26.33 -6.61 -1.71
CA LEU A 111 -26.72 -6.24 -0.36
C LEU A 111 -26.58 -7.46 0.53
N LYS A 112 -25.94 -7.28 1.68
CA LYS A 112 -25.80 -8.34 2.67
C LYS A 112 -27.19 -8.76 3.18
N SER A 113 -27.37 -10.06 3.43
CA SER A 113 -28.57 -10.56 4.09
C SER A 113 -28.58 -10.14 5.56
N ASP A 114 -29.77 -9.76 6.06
CA ASP A 114 -29.96 -9.41 7.45
C ASP A 114 -29.74 -10.65 8.33
N LYS A 115 -28.69 -10.60 9.15
CA LYS A 115 -28.58 -11.43 10.34
C LYS A 115 -29.53 -10.80 11.35
N GLY A 116 -30.45 -11.55 11.94
CA GLY A 116 -31.58 -11.06 12.77
C GLY A 116 -31.20 -10.31 14.05
N ASN A 117 -30.38 -9.27 13.94
CA ASN A 117 -29.98 -8.36 14.99
C ASN A 117 -31.17 -7.51 15.41
N ARG A 118 -31.24 -7.19 16.71
CA ARG A 118 -32.27 -6.32 17.28
C ARG A 118 -32.23 -4.91 16.65
N TYR A 119 -31.03 -4.36 16.51
CA TYR A 119 -30.74 -3.10 15.83
C TYR A 119 -29.72 -3.37 14.72
N PRO A 120 -30.14 -3.43 13.44
CA PRO A 120 -29.18 -3.61 12.37
C PRO A 120 -28.34 -2.34 12.14
N PRO A 121 -27.11 -2.46 11.59
CA PRO A 121 -26.27 -1.33 11.22
C PRO A 121 -26.96 -0.38 10.24
N MET A 122 -26.78 0.92 10.46
CA MET A 122 -27.26 1.96 9.56
C MET A 122 -26.51 1.98 8.22
N PHE A 123 -25.20 1.66 8.23
CA PHE A 123 -24.42 1.46 7.01
C PHE A 123 -24.11 -0.01 6.80
N ASP A 124 -24.43 -0.51 5.61
CA ASP A 124 -24.01 -1.83 5.17
C ASP A 124 -22.63 -1.75 4.49
N VAL A 125 -21.83 -2.79 4.67
CA VAL A 125 -20.58 -2.99 3.92
C VAL A 125 -20.93 -3.17 2.45
N VAL A 126 -20.26 -2.42 1.57
CA VAL A 126 -20.42 -2.60 0.12
C VAL A 126 -19.95 -4.00 -0.27
N CYS A 127 -20.83 -4.75 -0.93
CA CYS A 127 -20.50 -6.00 -1.60
C CYS A 127 -20.70 -5.83 -3.11
N LEU A 128 -19.83 -6.44 -3.89
CA LEU A 128 -19.90 -6.47 -5.35
C LEU A 128 -20.16 -7.91 -5.81
N SER A 129 -21.01 -8.06 -6.82
CA SER A 129 -21.31 -9.34 -7.46
C SER A 129 -21.20 -9.23 -8.97
N TYR A 130 -20.34 -10.04 -9.56
CA TYR A 130 -20.12 -10.06 -11.01
C TYR A 130 -19.73 -11.46 -11.48
N LYS A 131 -20.45 -11.98 -12.49
CA LYS A 131 -20.21 -13.30 -13.10
C LYS A 131 -20.00 -14.44 -12.09
N GLY A 132 -20.88 -14.52 -11.09
CA GLY A 132 -20.84 -15.57 -10.05
C GLY A 132 -19.77 -15.39 -8.97
N VAL A 133 -18.94 -14.35 -9.07
CA VAL A 133 -18.01 -13.94 -8.00
C VAL A 133 -18.68 -12.87 -7.14
N ARG A 134 -18.62 -13.06 -5.83
CA ARG A 134 -19.14 -12.11 -4.83
C ARG A 134 -18.02 -11.74 -3.85
N GLU A 135 -17.73 -10.45 -3.75
CA GLU A 135 -16.68 -9.92 -2.87
C GLU A 135 -17.28 -8.85 -1.94
N CYS A 136 -16.91 -8.87 -0.67
CA CYS A 136 -17.30 -7.85 0.32
C CYS A 136 -16.06 -7.39 1.06
N SER A 137 -15.83 -6.08 1.12
CA SER A 137 -14.66 -5.53 1.80
C SER A 137 -15.01 -4.19 2.44
N GLY A 138 -14.50 -3.93 3.66
CA GLY A 138 -14.61 -2.59 4.25
C GLY A 138 -13.96 -1.51 3.37
N LEU A 139 -12.92 -1.89 2.61
CA LEU A 139 -12.29 -1.02 1.63
C LEU A 139 -13.24 -0.61 0.50
N PHE A 140 -14.22 -1.44 0.12
CA PHE A 140 -15.19 -1.07 -0.91
C PHE A 140 -16.04 0.11 -0.51
N SER A 141 -16.35 0.27 0.78
CA SER A 141 -17.09 1.43 1.24
C SER A 141 -16.27 2.70 1.08
N LYS A 142 -14.99 2.66 1.49
CA LYS A 142 -14.05 3.76 1.29
C LYS A 142 -13.82 4.06 -0.20
N LEU A 143 -13.70 3.04 -1.03
CA LEU A 143 -13.47 3.21 -2.45
C LEU A 143 -14.72 3.76 -3.14
N PHE A 144 -15.85 3.07 -3.07
CA PHE A 144 -16.99 3.34 -3.95
C PHE A 144 -18.07 4.22 -3.32
N GLY A 145 -18.20 4.23 -2.00
CA GLY A 145 -19.28 4.89 -1.29
C GLY A 145 -20.00 3.97 -0.31
N PHE A 146 -21.12 4.41 0.26
CA PHE A 146 -21.76 3.72 1.38
C PHE A 146 -23.19 3.33 1.07
N ILE A 147 -23.63 2.22 1.64
CA ILE A 147 -25.01 1.76 1.56
C ILE A 147 -25.71 2.17 2.85
N LEU A 148 -26.60 3.16 2.76
CA LEU A 148 -27.45 3.61 3.86
C LEU A 148 -28.75 2.81 3.92
N ARG A 149 -29.06 2.31 5.10
CA ARG A 149 -30.32 1.68 5.44
C ARG A 149 -31.26 2.69 6.09
N MET A 150 -32.52 2.73 5.63
CA MET A 150 -33.55 3.63 6.13
C MET A 150 -34.87 2.89 6.36
N PRO A 151 -35.56 3.05 7.50
CA PRO A 151 -36.87 2.43 7.69
C PRO A 151 -37.90 2.95 6.68
N LYS A 152 -38.64 2.04 6.06
CA LYS A 152 -39.64 2.35 5.03
C LYS A 152 -40.74 3.30 5.52
N LYS A 153 -41.07 3.25 6.81
CA LYS A 153 -42.11 4.08 7.43
C LYS A 153 -41.64 5.48 7.83
N LEU A 154 -40.33 5.74 7.81
CA LEU A 154 -39.78 7.02 8.23
C LEU A 154 -39.94 8.06 7.11
N LYS A 155 -40.51 9.23 7.43
CA LYS A 155 -40.85 10.29 6.47
C LYS A 155 -39.75 11.36 6.27
N ILE A 156 -38.54 11.13 6.77
CA ILE A 156 -37.44 12.08 6.64
C ILE A 156 -36.79 12.01 5.25
N ASN A 157 -36.31 13.16 4.74
CA ASN A 157 -35.51 13.18 3.53
C ASN A 157 -34.14 12.50 3.77
N VAL A 158 -33.68 11.68 2.82
CA VAL A 158 -32.40 10.95 2.95
C VAL A 158 -31.19 11.88 3.11
N LYS A 159 -31.19 13.03 2.43
CA LYS A 159 -30.10 14.03 2.50
C LYS A 159 -30.08 14.73 3.86
N GLU A 160 -31.27 15.06 4.37
CA GLU A 160 -31.43 15.62 5.70
C GLU A 160 -30.94 14.63 6.76
N LYS A 161 -31.29 13.35 6.63
CA LYS A 161 -30.80 12.30 7.54
C LYS A 161 -29.28 12.16 7.49
N LEU A 162 -28.67 12.19 6.32
CA LEU A 162 -27.21 12.16 6.18
C LEU A 162 -26.53 13.36 6.82
N GLN A 163 -27.14 14.54 6.75
CA GLN A 163 -26.64 15.72 7.44
C GLN A 163 -26.71 15.56 8.98
N GLN A 164 -27.79 14.97 9.51
CA GLN A 164 -27.89 14.63 10.93
C GLN A 164 -26.80 13.63 11.34
N ILE A 165 -26.62 12.56 10.55
CA ILE A 165 -25.59 11.55 10.77
C ILE A 165 -24.18 12.18 10.78
N LYS A 166 -23.88 13.07 9.82
CA LYS A 166 -22.62 13.80 9.75
C LYS A 166 -22.38 14.65 11.00
N ASN A 167 -23.42 15.32 11.51
CA ASN A 167 -23.33 16.11 12.74
C ASN A 167 -23.01 15.24 13.97
N ILE A 168 -23.70 14.11 14.10
CA ILE A 168 -23.45 13.12 15.17
C ILE A 168 -21.98 12.69 15.16
N TYR A 169 -21.45 12.29 14.00
CA TYR A 169 -20.05 11.87 13.92
C TYR A 169 -19.06 12.99 14.17
N SER A 170 -19.37 14.22 13.76
CA SER A 170 -18.51 15.37 14.06
C SER A 170 -18.32 15.53 15.57
N GLN A 171 -19.40 15.36 16.36
CA GLN A 171 -19.32 15.41 17.82
C GLN A 171 -18.53 14.23 18.38
N ILE A 172 -18.72 13.02 17.85
CA ILE A 172 -17.96 11.83 18.25
C ILE A 172 -16.45 12.02 17.96
N GLN A 173 -16.06 12.54 16.79
CA GLN A 173 -14.65 12.78 16.46
C GLN A 173 -14.02 13.85 17.36
N ASN A 174 -14.75 14.94 17.63
CA ASN A 174 -14.28 15.97 18.56
C ASN A 174 -14.08 15.42 19.97
N PHE A 175 -14.98 14.53 20.41
CA PHE A 175 -14.83 13.83 21.68
C PHE A 175 -13.60 12.92 21.69
N LYS A 176 -13.40 12.07 20.66
CA LYS A 176 -12.24 11.18 20.51
C LYS A 176 -10.90 11.92 20.71
N ASN A 177 -10.82 13.15 20.22
CA ASN A 177 -9.61 13.98 20.29
C ASN A 177 -9.43 14.69 21.65
N SER A 178 -10.46 14.75 22.49
CA SER A 178 -10.45 15.55 23.73
C SER A 178 -10.59 14.74 25.02
N SER A 179 -11.24 13.58 24.99
CA SER A 179 -11.48 12.76 26.19
C SER A 179 -11.75 11.29 25.86
N LYS A 180 -11.69 10.45 26.89
CA LYS A 180 -12.11 9.03 26.85
C LYS A 180 -13.18 8.70 27.89
N SER A 181 -13.64 9.66 28.69
CA SER A 181 -14.61 9.39 29.77
C SER A 181 -16.01 9.09 29.23
N PHE A 182 -16.58 7.95 29.63
CA PHE A 182 -17.95 7.59 29.25
C PHE A 182 -19.00 8.60 29.76
N GLN A 183 -18.82 9.18 30.95
CA GLN A 183 -19.75 10.17 31.48
C GLN A 183 -19.75 11.47 30.67
N ILE A 184 -18.56 11.96 30.29
CA ILE A 184 -18.44 13.14 29.44
C ILE A 184 -19.08 12.86 28.06
N PHE A 185 -18.85 11.66 27.52
CA PHE A 185 -19.47 11.24 26.27
C PHE A 185 -21.00 11.22 26.34
N LYS A 186 -21.56 10.66 27.42
CA LYS A 186 -23.01 10.59 27.65
C LYS A 186 -23.63 11.99 27.71
N GLY A 187 -22.99 12.94 28.37
CA GLY A 187 -23.42 14.34 28.37
C GLY A 187 -23.37 14.99 26.98
N LEU A 188 -22.31 14.70 26.21
CA LEU A 188 -22.13 15.25 24.86
C LEU A 188 -23.19 14.77 23.86
N ILE A 189 -23.66 13.52 23.98
CA ILE A 189 -24.67 12.95 23.07
C ILE A 189 -26.11 13.04 23.60
N GLN A 190 -26.35 13.62 24.79
CA GLN A 190 -27.65 13.62 25.45
C GLN A 190 -28.74 14.35 24.64
N ASP A 191 -28.37 15.41 23.92
CA ASP A 191 -29.30 16.21 23.10
C ASP A 191 -29.44 15.68 21.67
N LEU A 192 -28.71 14.61 21.31
CA LEU A 192 -28.81 13.97 20.02
C LEU A 192 -29.96 12.93 20.02
N PRO A 193 -30.53 12.60 18.85
CA PRO A 193 -31.54 11.55 18.73
C PRO A 193 -30.91 10.15 18.83
N ILE A 194 -30.20 9.87 19.92
CA ILE A 194 -29.41 8.66 20.15
C ILE A 194 -29.80 8.04 21.48
N GLN A 195 -30.02 6.73 21.46
CA GLN A 195 -30.14 5.87 22.63
C GLN A 195 -28.84 5.08 22.80
N ILE A 196 -28.38 4.95 24.03
CA ILE A 196 -27.24 4.12 24.40
C ILE A 196 -27.77 2.74 24.83
N GLU A 197 -27.28 1.67 24.19
CA GLU A 197 -27.46 0.29 24.67
C GLU A 197 -26.11 -0.24 25.15
N GLU A 198 -26.02 -0.54 26.45
CA GLU A 198 -24.81 -1.07 27.09
C GLU A 198 -24.92 -2.60 27.16
N ILE A 199 -23.94 -3.28 26.56
CA ILE A 199 -23.87 -4.74 26.51
C ILE A 199 -22.61 -5.19 27.27
N PRO A 200 -22.73 -5.79 28.46
CA PRO A 200 -21.58 -6.31 29.19
C PRO A 200 -20.99 -7.51 28.44
N LEU A 201 -19.65 -7.63 28.40
CA LEU A 201 -19.00 -8.78 27.75
C LEU A 201 -19.15 -10.09 28.54
N SER A 202 -19.42 -10.01 29.85
CA SER A 202 -19.76 -11.12 30.74
C SER A 202 -20.38 -10.57 32.03
N GLU A 203 -21.09 -11.41 32.81
CA GLU A 203 -21.81 -11.00 34.04
C GLU A 203 -20.97 -10.22 35.06
N ASN A 204 -19.64 -10.40 35.09
CA ASN A 204 -18.72 -9.72 36.03
C ASN A 204 -17.65 -8.84 35.34
N SER A 205 -17.85 -8.46 34.07
CA SER A 205 -16.85 -7.67 33.33
C SER A 205 -17.08 -6.17 33.48
N LEU A 206 -16.03 -5.44 33.86
CA LEU A 206 -15.96 -3.96 33.76
C LEU A 206 -15.78 -3.46 32.31
N SER A 207 -15.76 -4.38 31.34
CA SER A 207 -15.69 -4.09 29.92
C SER A 207 -16.98 -4.50 29.22
N GLY A 208 -17.43 -3.67 28.29
CA GLY A 208 -18.67 -3.84 27.55
C GLY A 208 -18.56 -3.28 26.13
N ILE A 209 -19.68 -3.31 25.44
CA ILE A 209 -19.90 -2.65 24.17
C ILE A 209 -21.03 -1.66 24.37
N ILE A 210 -20.80 -0.41 23.99
CA ILE A 210 -21.84 0.59 23.84
C ILE A 210 -22.26 0.62 22.38
N ASN A 211 -23.54 0.34 22.13
CA ASN A 211 -24.17 0.62 20.85
C ASN A 211 -24.91 1.94 20.91
N LEU A 212 -24.66 2.80 19.93
CA LEU A 212 -25.39 4.04 19.70
C LEU A 212 -26.50 3.76 18.71
N ILE A 213 -27.74 3.84 19.18
CA ILE A 213 -28.93 3.54 18.40
C ILE A 213 -29.64 4.85 18.05
N ASP A 214 -29.88 5.07 16.78
CA ASP A 214 -30.67 6.21 16.33
C ASP A 214 -32.13 6.05 16.76
N THR A 215 -32.66 6.98 17.56
CA THR A 215 -34.02 6.85 18.12
C THR A 215 -35.11 6.94 17.06
N GLN A 216 -34.86 7.65 15.95
CA GLN A 216 -35.82 7.82 14.86
C GLN A 216 -35.89 6.59 13.95
N THR A 217 -34.75 5.95 13.69
CA THR A 217 -34.65 4.84 12.75
C THR A 217 -34.60 3.47 13.42
N GLN A 218 -34.26 3.41 14.70
CA GLN A 218 -33.97 2.18 15.44
C GLN A 218 -32.85 1.36 14.76
N LEU A 219 -31.82 2.05 14.27
CA LEU A 219 -30.64 1.47 13.62
C LEU A 219 -29.39 1.81 14.42
N GLU A 220 -28.42 0.90 14.39
CA GLU A 220 -27.11 1.12 15.02
C GLU A 220 -26.28 2.11 14.20
N ILE A 221 -25.90 3.21 14.83
CA ILE A 221 -25.05 4.27 14.28
C ILE A 221 -23.58 3.95 14.54
N TYR A 222 -23.22 3.44 15.72
CA TYR A 222 -21.82 3.23 16.08
C TYR A 222 -21.71 2.26 17.25
N SER A 223 -20.63 1.48 17.29
CA SER A 223 -20.30 0.62 18.42
C SER A 223 -18.94 1.00 19.01
N ILE A 224 -18.88 1.14 20.33
CA ILE A 224 -17.69 1.55 21.08
C ILE A 224 -17.39 0.50 22.15
N TYR A 225 -16.14 0.09 22.29
CA TYR A 225 -15.74 -0.75 23.41
C TYR A 225 -15.56 0.09 24.67
N THR A 226 -15.99 -0.42 25.81
CA THR A 226 -15.72 0.19 27.12
C THR A 226 -14.75 -0.66 27.93
N LYS A 227 -13.92 0.01 28.73
CA LYS A 227 -13.10 -0.63 29.77
C LYS A 227 -13.00 0.31 30.97
N GLU A 228 -13.46 -0.13 32.14
CA GLU A 228 -13.30 0.62 33.40
C GLU A 228 -13.79 2.08 33.29
N GLU A 229 -14.98 2.27 32.69
CA GLU A 229 -15.62 3.58 32.41
C GLU A 229 -14.93 4.47 31.33
N GLU A 230 -13.87 3.98 30.69
CA GLU A 230 -13.27 4.62 29.52
C GLU A 230 -13.79 4.04 28.21
N LEU A 231 -13.90 4.90 27.19
CA LEU A 231 -14.23 4.56 25.81
C LEU A 231 -12.96 4.24 25.03
N VAL A 232 -12.95 3.07 24.42
CA VAL A 232 -11.87 2.55 23.57
C VAL A 232 -12.34 2.55 22.12
N PHE A 233 -11.81 3.48 21.33
CA PHE A 233 -12.07 3.56 19.90
C PHE A 233 -10.99 2.80 19.14
N HIS A 234 -11.39 1.84 18.29
CA HIS A 234 -10.46 1.18 17.37
C HIS A 234 -10.09 2.11 16.19
N LEU A 235 -8.92 1.85 15.59
CA LEU A 235 -8.28 2.73 14.59
C LEU A 235 -9.04 2.91 13.26
N SER A 236 -10.12 2.18 13.01
CA SER A 236 -11.00 2.45 11.85
C SER A 236 -12.33 1.70 11.94
N SER A 237 -13.45 2.43 11.91
CA SER A 237 -14.78 1.88 11.62
C SER A 237 -15.30 2.37 10.27
N ILE A 238 -16.27 1.66 9.68
CA ILE A 238 -16.98 2.11 8.46
C ILE A 238 -17.57 3.52 8.64
N TYR A 239 -17.91 3.88 9.87
CA TYR A 239 -18.46 5.17 10.23
C TYR A 239 -17.40 6.28 10.27
N ASP A 240 -16.18 5.96 10.70
CA ASP A 240 -15.03 6.88 10.62
C ASP A 240 -14.69 7.17 9.15
N ASP A 241 -14.66 6.14 8.31
CA ASP A 241 -14.44 6.30 6.87
C ASP A 241 -15.53 7.18 6.23
N PHE A 242 -16.80 6.99 6.61
CA PHE A 242 -17.89 7.84 6.15
C PHE A 242 -17.68 9.31 6.56
N TYR A 243 -17.39 9.59 7.82
CA TYR A 243 -17.20 10.98 8.26
C TYR A 243 -16.02 11.63 7.54
N GLU A 244 -14.89 10.94 7.41
CA GLU A 244 -13.70 11.49 6.75
C GLU A 244 -13.94 11.83 5.28
N ILE A 245 -14.68 10.99 4.55
CA ILE A 245 -15.01 11.22 3.13
C ILE A 245 -16.05 12.34 2.98
N TYR A 246 -17.06 12.41 3.86
CA TYR A 246 -18.21 13.32 3.67
C TYR A 246 -18.23 14.57 4.57
N LYS A 247 -17.26 14.78 5.47
CA LYS A 247 -17.25 15.92 6.41
C LYS A 247 -17.43 17.28 5.74
N ASN A 248 -16.79 17.45 4.58
CA ASN A 248 -16.82 18.70 3.80
C ASN A 248 -17.79 18.65 2.62
N ILE A 249 -18.60 17.59 2.51
CA ILE A 249 -19.51 17.38 1.39
C ILE A 249 -20.89 17.94 1.72
N ASP A 250 -21.45 18.64 0.74
CA ASP A 250 -22.85 19.03 0.70
C ASP A 250 -23.66 17.93 0.00
N PHE A 251 -24.43 17.16 0.77
CA PHE A 251 -25.25 16.07 0.26
C PHE A 251 -26.31 16.54 -0.75
N TYR A 252 -26.64 17.83 -0.80
CA TYR A 252 -27.55 18.38 -1.81
C TYR A 252 -26.92 18.45 -3.20
N LYS A 253 -25.58 18.50 -3.28
CA LYS A 253 -24.82 18.59 -4.55
C LYS A 253 -24.43 17.24 -5.15
N ILE A 254 -24.55 16.14 -4.40
CA ILE A 254 -24.24 14.79 -4.91
C ILE A 254 -25.51 13.97 -5.17
N PRO A 255 -25.49 13.05 -6.15
CA PRO A 255 -26.56 12.10 -6.37
C PRO A 255 -26.60 11.04 -5.27
N ILE A 256 -27.81 10.62 -4.89
CA ILE A 256 -28.05 9.49 -3.97
C ILE A 256 -29.02 8.54 -4.66
N PHE A 257 -28.66 7.26 -4.75
CA PHE A 257 -29.39 6.29 -5.55
C PHE A 257 -30.18 5.35 -4.67
N LYS A 258 -31.49 5.26 -4.87
CA LYS A 258 -32.29 4.21 -4.23
C LYS A 258 -31.99 2.87 -4.90
N LEU A 259 -31.50 1.88 -4.13
CA LEU A 259 -31.13 0.57 -4.64
C LEU A 259 -32.31 -0.40 -4.63
N LYS A 260 -32.84 -0.69 -3.43
CA LYS A 260 -33.96 -1.61 -3.24
C LYS A 260 -34.86 -1.18 -2.09
N THR A 261 -35.99 -1.86 -1.96
CA THR A 261 -36.87 -1.76 -0.79
C THR A 261 -37.28 -3.18 -0.43
N ASP A 262 -37.11 -3.55 0.85
CA ASP A 262 -37.66 -4.78 1.40
C ASP A 262 -38.89 -4.48 2.28
N GLU A 263 -39.30 -5.44 3.10
CA GLU A 263 -40.45 -5.29 3.99
C GLU A 263 -40.27 -4.17 5.03
N LYS A 264 -39.03 -3.95 5.50
CA LYS A 264 -38.71 -3.06 6.62
C LYS A 264 -37.97 -1.79 6.18
N TYR A 265 -37.08 -1.90 5.19
CA TYR A 265 -36.08 -0.89 4.86
C TYR A 265 -36.07 -0.50 3.39
N ILE A 266 -35.62 0.72 3.14
CA ILE A 266 -35.18 1.25 1.87
C ILE A 266 -33.66 1.40 1.95
N TYR A 267 -32.96 0.93 0.91
CA TYR A 267 -31.50 1.01 0.83
C TYR A 267 -31.10 2.07 -0.19
N TYR A 268 -30.18 2.94 0.19
CA TYR A 268 -29.63 4.00 -0.64
C TYR A 268 -28.13 3.82 -0.81
N PHE A 269 -27.62 4.01 -2.01
CA PHE A 269 -26.20 4.12 -2.28
C PHE A 269 -25.79 5.58 -2.35
N ILE A 270 -24.76 5.91 -1.59
CA ILE A 270 -24.16 7.24 -1.51
C ILE A 270 -22.77 7.10 -2.12
N PRO A 271 -22.53 7.59 -3.35
CA PRO A 271 -21.25 7.41 -4.03
C PRO A 271 -20.14 8.19 -3.32
N ASN A 272 -18.90 7.68 -3.37
CA ASN A 272 -17.73 8.45 -2.97
C ASN A 272 -17.53 9.61 -3.99
N PRO A 273 -17.51 10.89 -3.54
CA PRO A 273 -17.38 12.05 -4.43
C PRO A 273 -16.04 12.15 -5.16
N GLU A 274 -15.01 11.43 -4.72
CA GLU A 274 -13.71 11.34 -5.41
C GLU A 274 -13.74 10.40 -6.63
N ARG A 275 -14.85 9.68 -6.85
CA ARG A 275 -15.03 8.83 -8.03
C ARG A 275 -15.33 9.64 -9.27
N PRO A 276 -14.90 9.17 -10.45
CA PRO A 276 -15.22 9.87 -11.69
C PRO A 276 -16.74 9.82 -11.94
N GLU A 277 -17.33 10.97 -12.27
CA GLU A 277 -18.74 11.05 -12.67
C GLU A 277 -18.99 10.41 -14.04
N LYS A 278 -17.96 10.33 -14.88
CA LYS A 278 -18.01 9.81 -16.25
C LYS A 278 -17.08 8.63 -16.42
N ASN A 279 -17.35 7.80 -17.41
CA ASN A 279 -16.49 6.71 -17.78
C ASN A 279 -15.30 7.22 -18.60
N ILE A 280 -14.14 7.33 -17.96
CA ILE A 280 -12.87 7.77 -18.56
C ILE A 280 -12.42 6.79 -19.64
N PHE A 281 -12.65 5.48 -19.48
CA PHE A 281 -12.34 4.53 -20.53
C PHE A 281 -13.15 4.78 -21.81
N GLU A 282 -14.43 5.15 -21.71
CA GLU A 282 -15.22 5.52 -22.89
C GLU A 282 -14.69 6.80 -23.55
N GLU A 283 -14.26 7.80 -22.77
CA GLU A 283 -13.65 9.02 -23.30
C GLU A 283 -12.33 8.72 -24.05
N LEU A 284 -11.53 7.78 -23.55
CA LEU A 284 -10.36 7.25 -24.26
C LEU A 284 -10.76 6.48 -25.51
N ALA A 285 -11.75 5.58 -25.41
CA ALA A 285 -12.22 4.74 -26.51
C ALA A 285 -12.73 5.57 -27.70
N LYS A 286 -13.39 6.72 -27.45
CA LYS A 286 -13.80 7.68 -28.49
C LYS A 286 -12.64 8.20 -29.35
N ASN A 287 -11.43 8.20 -28.80
CA ASN A 287 -10.23 8.67 -29.49
C ASN A 287 -9.39 7.54 -30.09
N SER A 288 -9.98 6.36 -30.28
CA SER A 288 -9.36 5.23 -30.95
C SER A 288 -10.33 4.60 -31.95
N ARG A 289 -9.80 3.87 -32.93
CA ARG A 289 -10.63 3.25 -33.97
C ARG A 289 -11.48 2.11 -33.39
N TYR A 290 -10.84 1.19 -32.70
CA TYR A 290 -11.38 -0.07 -32.19
C TYR A 290 -11.63 -0.08 -30.68
N GLY A 291 -11.30 1.01 -30.00
CA GLY A 291 -11.60 1.18 -28.58
C GLY A 291 -10.43 0.95 -27.65
N VAL A 292 -10.77 0.64 -26.40
CA VAL A 292 -9.84 0.34 -25.33
C VAL A 292 -9.93 -1.15 -24.98
N VAL A 293 -8.77 -1.76 -24.75
CA VAL A 293 -8.62 -3.11 -24.21
C VAL A 293 -7.93 -3.00 -22.85
N ALA A 294 -8.48 -3.65 -21.83
CA ALA A 294 -7.95 -3.58 -20.48
C ALA A 294 -7.88 -4.95 -19.80
N VAL A 295 -6.89 -5.13 -18.93
CA VAL A 295 -6.79 -6.23 -17.95
C VAL A 295 -6.69 -5.65 -16.54
N LEU A 296 -7.10 -6.42 -15.53
CA LEU A 296 -6.93 -6.04 -14.13
C LEU A 296 -5.48 -6.24 -13.66
N GLY A 297 -5.05 -5.45 -12.67
CA GLY A 297 -3.81 -5.70 -11.94
C GLY A 297 -4.01 -6.45 -10.62
N ASN A 298 -2.91 -6.70 -9.88
CA ASN A 298 -2.96 -7.48 -8.63
C ASN A 298 -3.59 -6.73 -7.45
N ASN A 299 -3.72 -5.40 -7.53
CA ASN A 299 -4.40 -4.55 -6.55
C ASN A 299 -5.86 -4.29 -6.92
N ASP A 300 -6.36 -4.87 -8.01
CA ASP A 300 -7.78 -4.88 -8.32
C ASP A 300 -8.47 -6.12 -7.74
N PHE A 301 -9.77 -6.00 -7.48
CA PHE A 301 -10.62 -7.13 -7.10
C PHE A 301 -11.23 -7.77 -8.35
N LYS A 302 -11.56 -9.06 -8.30
CA LYS A 302 -12.10 -9.81 -9.46
C LYS A 302 -13.37 -9.19 -10.01
N THR A 303 -14.22 -8.66 -9.13
CA THR A 303 -15.47 -7.98 -9.47
C THR A 303 -15.27 -6.66 -10.21
N LEU A 304 -14.07 -6.06 -10.19
CA LEU A 304 -13.77 -4.80 -10.89
C LEU A 304 -13.70 -4.95 -12.41
N LYS A 305 -13.67 -6.17 -12.94
CA LYS A 305 -13.92 -6.44 -14.38
C LYS A 305 -15.19 -5.76 -14.88
N ALA A 306 -16.20 -5.67 -14.02
CA ALA A 306 -17.45 -5.00 -14.34
C ALA A 306 -17.28 -3.50 -14.65
N LEU A 307 -16.20 -2.86 -14.22
CA LEU A 307 -15.88 -1.46 -14.49
C LEU A 307 -15.24 -1.26 -15.87
N ILE A 308 -14.75 -2.34 -16.48
CA ILE A 308 -14.32 -2.37 -17.89
C ILE A 308 -15.58 -2.60 -18.75
N ASN A 309 -16.52 -1.66 -18.66
CA ASN A 309 -17.77 -1.63 -19.41
C ASN A 309 -17.93 -0.31 -20.19
N GLY A 310 -18.64 -0.33 -21.31
CA GLY A 310 -18.93 0.87 -22.11
C GLY A 310 -18.83 0.62 -23.62
N GLU A 311 -19.08 1.66 -24.41
CA GLU A 311 -18.94 1.61 -25.86
C GLU A 311 -17.46 1.43 -26.25
N LYS A 312 -17.18 0.41 -27.08
CA LYS A 312 -15.83 0.04 -27.54
C LYS A 312 -14.83 -0.16 -26.39
N LEU A 313 -15.26 -0.78 -25.30
CA LEU A 313 -14.39 -1.19 -24.20
C LEU A 313 -14.41 -2.72 -24.07
N VAL A 314 -13.23 -3.34 -23.95
CA VAL A 314 -13.09 -4.79 -23.89
C VAL A 314 -12.21 -5.20 -22.70
N GLU A 315 -12.78 -6.04 -21.83
CA GLU A 315 -12.06 -6.76 -20.78
C GLU A 315 -11.39 -7.99 -21.39
N ALA A 316 -10.05 -8.00 -21.41
CA ALA A 316 -9.24 -8.88 -22.27
C ALA A 316 -8.96 -10.26 -21.67
N PHE A 317 -9.30 -10.50 -20.40
CA PHE A 317 -9.15 -11.81 -19.78
C PHE A 317 -10.29 -12.75 -20.21
N SER A 318 -11.55 -12.33 -20.14
CA SER A 318 -12.65 -13.18 -20.61
C SER A 318 -12.86 -13.10 -22.14
N THR A 319 -12.28 -12.10 -22.82
CA THR A 319 -12.51 -11.85 -24.26
C THR A 319 -11.21 -11.73 -25.04
N LEU A 320 -11.05 -12.54 -26.09
CA LEU A 320 -9.96 -12.38 -27.06
C LEU A 320 -10.30 -11.36 -28.13
N ILE A 321 -9.29 -10.67 -28.67
CA ILE A 321 -9.50 -9.66 -29.72
C ILE A 321 -8.61 -9.99 -30.92
N LYS A 322 -9.24 -10.24 -32.08
CA LYS A 322 -8.55 -10.47 -33.35
C LYS A 322 -8.72 -9.27 -34.28
N ILE A 323 -7.62 -8.60 -34.58
CA ILE A 323 -7.58 -7.41 -35.45
C ILE A 323 -6.74 -7.75 -36.69
N GLY A 324 -7.43 -8.11 -37.78
CA GLY A 324 -6.77 -8.58 -39.00
C GLY A 324 -5.86 -9.78 -38.72
N PRO A 325 -4.53 -9.68 -38.98
CA PRO A 325 -3.57 -10.76 -38.73
C PRO A 325 -3.07 -10.84 -37.28
N ILE A 326 -3.60 -10.05 -36.35
CA ILE A 326 -3.15 -9.96 -34.96
C ILE A 326 -4.18 -10.58 -34.02
N LEU A 327 -3.71 -11.33 -33.02
CA LEU A 327 -4.49 -11.83 -31.89
C LEU A 327 -3.96 -11.21 -30.58
N ILE A 328 -4.85 -10.54 -29.84
CA ILE A 328 -4.58 -9.95 -28.53
C ILE A 328 -5.13 -10.87 -27.44
N ILE A 329 -4.27 -11.21 -26.48
CA ILE A 329 -4.57 -12.09 -25.35
C ILE A 329 -4.34 -11.32 -24.05
N GLY A 330 -5.33 -11.28 -23.16
CA GLY A 330 -5.19 -10.71 -21.82
C GLY A 330 -4.76 -11.74 -20.77
N ILE A 331 -3.87 -11.30 -19.87
CA ILE A 331 -3.48 -11.92 -18.61
C ILE A 331 -3.61 -10.86 -17.52
N GLU A 332 -4.38 -11.15 -16.47
CA GLU A 332 -4.66 -10.20 -15.39
C GLU A 332 -4.05 -10.66 -14.07
N GLY A 333 -3.98 -9.76 -13.09
CA GLY A 333 -3.43 -10.06 -11.77
C GLY A 333 -1.93 -10.33 -11.80
N ALA A 334 -1.44 -11.02 -10.78
CA ALA A 334 -0.05 -11.47 -10.70
C ALA A 334 0.04 -12.96 -10.29
N PRO A 335 1.18 -13.62 -10.56
CA PRO A 335 1.51 -14.88 -9.91
C PRO A 335 1.44 -14.77 -8.39
N TYR A 336 1.06 -15.85 -7.71
CA TYR A 336 0.99 -15.88 -6.26
C TYR A 336 2.36 -15.60 -5.63
N ASP A 337 2.47 -14.46 -4.92
CA ASP A 337 3.66 -14.08 -4.16
C ASP A 337 3.21 -13.46 -2.83
N ILE A 338 3.63 -14.06 -1.72
CA ILE A 338 3.18 -13.66 -0.38
C ILE A 338 3.56 -12.21 0.00
N ASN A 339 4.49 -11.61 -0.75
CA ASN A 339 5.05 -10.29 -0.49
C ASN A 339 4.70 -9.23 -1.56
N VAL A 340 3.89 -9.54 -2.58
CA VAL A 340 3.55 -8.59 -3.66
C VAL A 340 2.05 -8.61 -3.94
N GLY A 341 1.36 -7.50 -3.68
CA GLY A 341 -0.06 -7.34 -4.06
C GLY A 341 -1.06 -8.06 -3.16
N MET A 342 -2.27 -7.51 -3.01
CA MET A 342 -3.21 -7.97 -1.97
C MET A 342 -4.44 -8.74 -2.44
N TYR A 343 -4.89 -8.61 -3.71
CA TYR A 343 -6.28 -9.00 -4.04
C TYR A 343 -6.44 -9.99 -5.19
N LEU A 344 -5.73 -9.80 -6.32
CA LEU A 344 -5.91 -10.65 -7.50
C LEU A 344 -4.63 -11.40 -7.87
N HIS A 345 -4.64 -12.68 -7.51
CA HIS A 345 -3.58 -13.63 -7.78
C HIS A 345 -4.05 -14.80 -8.62
N HIS A 346 -3.15 -15.28 -9.47
CA HIS A 346 -3.29 -16.50 -10.25
C HIS A 346 -2.07 -17.39 -10.01
N LEU A 347 -2.26 -18.70 -10.17
CA LEU A 347 -1.13 -19.61 -10.21
C LEU A 347 -0.40 -19.52 -11.55
N GLU A 348 0.90 -19.78 -11.57
CA GLU A 348 1.68 -19.90 -12.81
C GLU A 348 1.11 -21.05 -13.66
N SER A 349 0.68 -22.14 -13.02
CA SER A 349 -0.03 -23.24 -13.70
C SER A 349 -1.30 -22.79 -14.40
N ASP A 350 -2.07 -21.88 -13.81
CA ASP A 350 -3.30 -21.33 -14.40
C ASP A 350 -3.00 -20.46 -15.62
N TYR A 351 -1.98 -19.61 -15.53
CA TYR A 351 -1.49 -18.81 -16.67
C TYR A 351 -1.02 -19.71 -17.82
N LYS A 352 -0.16 -20.68 -17.51
CA LYS A 352 0.37 -21.61 -18.52
C LYS A 352 -0.75 -22.39 -19.21
N LEU A 353 -1.70 -22.93 -18.45
CA LEU A 353 -2.82 -23.69 -18.99
C LEU A 353 -3.67 -22.86 -19.96
N ARG A 354 -3.98 -21.62 -19.57
CA ARG A 354 -4.73 -20.68 -20.41
C ARG A 354 -3.99 -20.36 -21.71
N LEU A 355 -2.70 -20.06 -21.64
CA LEU A 355 -1.89 -19.73 -22.81
C LEU A 355 -1.76 -20.93 -23.75
N GLU A 356 -1.51 -22.13 -23.22
CA GLU A 356 -1.49 -23.37 -24.01
C GLU A 356 -2.84 -23.64 -24.69
N PHE A 357 -3.96 -23.39 -24.01
CA PHE A 357 -5.28 -23.56 -24.60
C PHE A 357 -5.46 -22.63 -25.80
N ILE A 358 -5.15 -21.34 -25.64
CA ILE A 358 -5.29 -20.35 -26.73
C ILE A 358 -4.38 -20.71 -27.90
N GLN A 359 -3.13 -21.08 -27.61
CA GLN A 359 -2.13 -21.50 -28.59
C GLN A 359 -2.62 -22.67 -29.45
N LYS A 360 -3.19 -23.71 -28.82
CA LYS A 360 -3.53 -24.99 -29.46
C LYS A 360 -4.91 -24.98 -30.12
N HIS A 361 -5.87 -24.26 -29.54
CA HIS A 361 -7.28 -24.37 -29.92
C HIS A 361 -7.86 -23.10 -30.57
N VAL A 362 -7.21 -21.95 -30.40
CA VAL A 362 -7.76 -20.67 -30.90
C VAL A 362 -6.86 -20.02 -31.94
N ALA A 363 -5.56 -19.89 -31.68
CA ALA A 363 -4.62 -19.21 -32.56
C ALA A 363 -4.30 -20.05 -33.82
N LYS A 364 -4.55 -19.49 -35.00
CA LYS A 364 -4.42 -20.10 -36.34
C LYS A 364 -3.34 -19.41 -37.20
N GLY A 365 -2.27 -18.92 -36.57
CA GLY A 365 -1.11 -18.31 -37.25
C GLY A 365 -1.05 -16.78 -37.18
N GLU A 366 -1.91 -16.17 -36.37
CA GLU A 366 -1.86 -14.73 -36.07
C GLU A 366 -0.52 -14.35 -35.41
N PHE A 367 -0.15 -13.08 -35.55
CA PHE A 367 0.85 -12.44 -34.69
C PHE A 367 0.22 -12.20 -33.32
N ILE A 368 0.88 -12.61 -32.25
CA ILE A 368 0.33 -12.57 -30.90
C ILE A 368 0.85 -11.34 -30.14
N ILE A 369 -0.09 -10.60 -29.58
CA ILE A 369 0.14 -9.56 -28.57
C ILE A 369 -0.39 -10.08 -27.24
N ILE A 370 0.46 -10.09 -26.22
CA ILE A 370 0.04 -10.32 -24.83
C ILE A 370 -0.11 -8.98 -24.12
N VAL A 371 -1.29 -8.75 -23.53
CA VAL A 371 -1.50 -7.69 -22.54
C VAL A 371 -1.51 -8.35 -21.18
N SER A 372 -0.45 -8.15 -20.41
CA SER A 372 -0.26 -8.79 -19.11
C SER A 372 -0.07 -7.72 -18.04
N HIS A 373 -0.70 -7.82 -16.88
CA HIS A 373 -0.30 -6.91 -15.81
C HIS A 373 1.15 -7.14 -15.39
N THR A 374 1.56 -8.40 -15.20
CA THR A 374 2.94 -8.74 -14.83
C THR A 374 3.87 -8.88 -16.03
N PRO A 375 5.14 -8.42 -15.93
CA PRO A 375 6.16 -8.71 -16.93
C PRO A 375 6.57 -10.19 -16.91
N PRO A 376 7.19 -10.71 -17.99
CA PRO A 376 7.80 -12.03 -17.98
C PRO A 376 9.02 -12.08 -17.05
N LYS A 377 9.22 -13.23 -16.39
CA LYS A 377 10.35 -13.46 -15.48
C LYS A 377 11.69 -13.14 -16.17
N GLY A 378 12.53 -12.36 -15.49
CA GLY A 378 13.87 -11.96 -15.92
C GLY A 378 13.92 -10.87 -16.99
N ILE A 379 12.78 -10.27 -17.37
CA ILE A 379 12.71 -9.18 -18.36
C ILE A 379 11.84 -8.06 -17.78
N LEU A 380 12.44 -6.89 -17.54
CA LEU A 380 11.73 -5.72 -16.98
C LEU A 380 10.92 -6.04 -15.70
N ASP A 381 11.42 -6.95 -14.87
CA ASP A 381 10.69 -7.49 -13.71
C ASP A 381 11.41 -7.33 -12.36
N ARG A 382 12.55 -6.62 -12.33
CA ARG A 382 13.32 -6.37 -11.11
C ARG A 382 12.67 -5.28 -10.27
N ALA A 383 12.08 -5.65 -9.14
CA ALA A 383 11.52 -4.74 -8.14
C ALA A 383 12.50 -4.46 -6.99
N ILE A 384 12.38 -3.27 -6.38
CA ILE A 384 13.21 -2.83 -5.23
C ILE A 384 12.36 -2.65 -3.96
N ARG A 385 11.07 -2.32 -4.11
CA ARG A 385 10.15 -1.95 -3.01
C ARG A 385 9.90 -3.09 -2.01
N PHE A 386 10.02 -4.34 -2.42
CA PHE A 386 9.67 -5.53 -1.64
C PHE A 386 10.89 -6.47 -1.45
N GLY A 387 12.06 -5.86 -1.25
CA GLY A 387 13.35 -6.55 -1.40
C GLY A 387 13.78 -6.58 -2.86
N GLU A 388 15.06 -6.37 -3.12
CA GLU A 388 15.58 -6.39 -4.49
C GLU A 388 15.47 -7.80 -5.07
N ARG A 389 14.49 -8.02 -5.95
CA ARG A 389 14.24 -9.33 -6.57
C ARG A 389 13.43 -9.21 -7.86
N SER A 390 13.41 -10.29 -8.62
CA SER A 390 12.59 -10.42 -9.83
C SER A 390 11.19 -10.94 -9.45
N ILE A 391 10.14 -10.25 -9.93
CA ILE A 391 8.73 -10.53 -9.60
C ILE A 391 7.86 -10.77 -10.84
N GLY A 392 8.47 -11.10 -11.98
CA GLY A 392 7.74 -11.42 -13.22
C GLY A 392 7.24 -12.87 -13.27
N SER A 393 6.33 -13.14 -14.21
CA SER A 393 5.73 -14.46 -14.41
C SER A 393 6.64 -15.43 -15.15
N VAL A 394 6.83 -16.60 -14.56
CA VAL A 394 7.58 -17.73 -15.14
C VAL A 394 6.78 -18.35 -16.29
N ALA A 395 5.48 -18.58 -16.13
CA ALA A 395 4.64 -19.16 -17.18
C ALA A 395 4.58 -18.28 -18.43
N LEU A 396 4.49 -16.95 -18.27
CA LEU A 396 4.55 -16.01 -19.38
C LEU A 396 5.91 -16.06 -20.08
N ARG A 397 7.01 -16.12 -19.31
CA ARG A 397 8.37 -16.24 -19.86
C ARG A 397 8.50 -17.50 -20.71
N GLU A 398 8.10 -18.66 -20.18
CA GLU A 398 8.16 -19.92 -20.93
C GLU A 398 7.29 -19.89 -22.19
N TYR A 399 6.08 -19.31 -22.13
CA TYR A 399 5.21 -19.24 -23.30
C TYR A 399 5.82 -18.41 -24.43
N ILE A 400 6.52 -17.31 -24.10
CA ILE A 400 7.24 -16.49 -25.09
C ILE A 400 8.36 -17.30 -25.76
N GLU A 401 9.05 -18.16 -25.00
CA GLU A 401 10.11 -19.03 -25.53
C GLU A 401 9.56 -20.15 -26.42
N GLU A 402 8.37 -20.65 -26.11
CA GLU A 402 7.72 -21.77 -26.82
C GLU A 402 6.94 -21.36 -28.09
N ASP A 403 6.34 -20.16 -28.12
CA ASP A 403 5.50 -19.71 -29.22
C ASP A 403 6.13 -18.52 -29.98
N PRO A 404 6.83 -18.75 -31.10
CA PRO A 404 7.50 -17.69 -31.84
C PRO A 404 6.55 -16.68 -32.50
N ARG A 405 5.22 -16.91 -32.44
CA ARG A 405 4.22 -15.95 -32.90
C ARG A 405 4.04 -14.78 -31.93
N VAL A 406 4.49 -14.92 -30.68
CA VAL A 406 4.44 -13.84 -29.68
C VAL A 406 5.48 -12.80 -30.06
N GLY A 407 5.04 -11.68 -30.62
CA GLY A 407 5.95 -10.61 -31.04
C GLY A 407 5.89 -9.37 -30.16
N LEU A 408 4.87 -9.24 -29.30
CA LEU A 408 4.71 -8.11 -28.40
C LEU A 408 4.10 -8.53 -27.06
N VAL A 409 4.69 -8.07 -25.97
CA VAL A 409 4.12 -8.09 -24.61
C VAL A 409 4.03 -6.66 -24.11
N ILE A 410 2.85 -6.23 -23.68
CA ILE A 410 2.62 -4.93 -23.04
C ILE A 410 2.26 -5.21 -21.59
N CYS A 411 3.04 -4.65 -20.65
CA CYS A 411 2.87 -4.92 -19.23
C CYS A 411 3.00 -3.72 -18.29
N GLY A 412 2.65 -3.93 -17.02
CA GLY A 412 2.74 -2.97 -15.93
C GLY A 412 3.49 -3.52 -14.73
N HIS A 413 2.92 -3.34 -13.53
CA HIS A 413 3.29 -3.96 -12.24
C HIS A 413 4.63 -3.51 -11.62
N VAL A 414 5.70 -3.45 -12.41
CA VAL A 414 7.05 -3.19 -11.92
C VAL A 414 7.46 -1.75 -12.22
N HIS A 415 7.04 -0.83 -11.34
CA HIS A 415 7.02 0.62 -11.62
C HIS A 415 8.40 1.20 -11.96
N ASN A 416 9.48 0.69 -11.35
CA ASN A 416 10.86 1.09 -11.64
C ASN A 416 11.37 0.63 -13.03
N GLN A 417 10.66 -0.28 -13.69
CA GLN A 417 10.88 -0.69 -15.08
C GLN A 417 9.91 -0.02 -16.04
N GLY A 418 8.97 0.79 -15.55
CA GLY A 418 8.01 1.54 -16.35
C GLY A 418 8.66 2.55 -17.30
N GLY A 419 8.11 2.63 -18.51
CA GLY A 419 8.65 3.47 -19.58
C GLY A 419 9.89 2.89 -20.25
N LYS A 420 10.10 1.57 -20.15
CA LYS A 420 11.21 0.84 -20.80
C LYS A 420 10.66 -0.27 -21.68
N PHE A 421 11.49 -0.73 -22.61
CA PHE A 421 11.21 -1.91 -23.42
C PHE A 421 12.50 -2.66 -23.72
N GLU A 422 12.38 -3.97 -23.90
CA GLU A 422 13.48 -4.87 -24.25
C GLU A 422 13.05 -5.84 -25.34
N LEU A 423 13.98 -6.20 -26.22
CA LEU A 423 13.79 -7.27 -27.20
C LEU A 423 14.31 -8.57 -26.59
N PHE A 424 13.43 -9.55 -26.47
CA PHE A 424 13.77 -10.90 -26.04
C PHE A 424 13.35 -11.89 -27.13
N ASN A 425 14.31 -12.61 -27.70
CA ASN A 425 14.12 -13.39 -28.93
C ASN A 425 13.54 -12.50 -30.05
N ASN A 426 12.32 -12.81 -30.51
CA ASN A 426 11.57 -12.02 -31.50
C ASN A 426 10.44 -11.19 -30.85
N THR A 427 10.38 -11.15 -29.52
CA THR A 427 9.31 -10.53 -28.75
C THR A 427 9.78 -9.22 -28.15
N THR A 428 9.09 -8.13 -28.47
CA THR A 428 9.31 -6.85 -27.79
C THR A 428 8.47 -6.82 -26.51
N VAL A 429 9.10 -6.70 -25.35
CA VAL A 429 8.44 -6.54 -24.05
C VAL A 429 8.47 -5.06 -23.68
N VAL A 430 7.31 -4.45 -23.45
CA VAL A 430 7.17 -3.03 -23.14
C VAL A 430 6.49 -2.89 -21.78
N ASN A 431 7.22 -2.38 -20.78
CA ASN A 431 6.64 -2.06 -19.49
C ASN A 431 6.20 -0.58 -19.47
N VAL A 432 4.89 -0.36 -19.34
CA VAL A 432 4.23 0.96 -19.40
C VAL A 432 3.66 1.42 -18.07
N SER A 433 4.07 0.80 -16.95
CA SER A 433 3.65 1.21 -15.60
C SER A 433 4.02 2.66 -15.30
N SER A 434 3.11 3.44 -14.72
CA SER A 434 3.43 4.75 -14.12
C SER A 434 3.87 4.58 -12.66
N GLN A 435 4.57 5.58 -12.11
CA GLN A 435 5.02 5.55 -10.71
C GLN A 435 3.90 5.97 -9.74
N ASP A 436 4.05 5.62 -8.47
CA ASP A 436 3.05 5.91 -7.42
C ASP A 436 3.27 7.27 -6.73
N THR A 437 4.22 8.08 -7.20
CA THR A 437 4.54 9.36 -6.54
C THR A 437 4.02 10.56 -7.33
N PRO A 438 3.48 11.59 -6.65
CA PRO A 438 2.87 12.75 -7.32
C PRO A 438 3.87 13.59 -8.12
N PHE A 439 5.15 13.24 -8.03
CA PHE A 439 6.31 13.92 -8.59
C PHE A 439 6.78 13.31 -9.91
N ASP A 440 6.36 12.07 -10.20
CA ASP A 440 6.76 11.34 -11.39
C ASP A 440 5.79 11.58 -12.55
N LYS A 441 6.36 11.78 -13.73
CA LYS A 441 5.61 11.87 -14.99
C LYS A 441 5.01 10.51 -15.36
N ALA A 442 3.79 10.53 -15.90
CA ALA A 442 3.10 9.32 -16.33
C ALA A 442 3.73 8.74 -17.60
N ASN A 443 3.73 7.41 -17.73
CA ASN A 443 4.25 6.73 -18.91
C ASN A 443 3.15 6.43 -19.91
N VAL A 444 3.40 6.74 -21.19
CA VAL A 444 2.62 6.22 -22.32
C VAL A 444 3.55 5.68 -23.39
N ALA A 445 3.16 4.61 -24.07
CA ALA A 445 3.91 4.05 -25.19
C ALA A 445 3.09 4.12 -26.47
N TRP A 446 3.68 4.72 -27.50
CA TRP A 446 3.21 4.61 -28.87
C TRP A 446 3.90 3.43 -29.54
N ILE A 447 3.12 2.42 -29.93
CA ILE A 447 3.63 1.17 -30.49
C ILE A 447 3.05 0.99 -31.89
N ASN A 448 3.91 0.82 -32.88
CA ASN A 448 3.52 0.57 -34.26
C ASN A 448 3.99 -0.82 -34.69
N ILE A 449 3.07 -1.64 -35.19
CA ILE A 449 3.37 -2.93 -35.81
C ILE A 449 3.29 -2.73 -37.32
N ASP A 450 4.42 -2.79 -38.01
CA ASP A 450 4.49 -2.57 -39.45
C ASP A 450 3.97 -3.75 -40.28
N GLU A 451 3.94 -3.61 -41.60
CA GLU A 451 3.48 -4.63 -42.55
C GLU A 451 4.30 -5.93 -42.51
N ASN A 452 5.55 -5.85 -42.04
CA ASN A 452 6.45 -6.98 -41.82
C ASN A 452 6.36 -7.54 -40.39
N LYS A 453 5.38 -7.09 -39.60
CA LYS A 453 5.18 -7.46 -38.19
C LYS A 453 6.34 -7.07 -37.27
N LYS A 454 7.15 -6.08 -37.63
CA LYS A 454 8.16 -5.53 -36.70
C LYS A 454 7.50 -4.52 -35.78
N VAL A 455 7.91 -4.55 -34.52
CA VAL A 455 7.40 -3.68 -33.45
C VAL A 455 8.33 -2.47 -33.30
N HIS A 456 7.75 -1.27 -33.36
CA HIS A 456 8.45 -0.01 -33.12
C HIS A 456 7.83 0.69 -31.92
N VAL A 457 8.64 1.01 -30.91
CA VAL A 457 8.16 1.58 -29.64
C VAL A 457 8.73 2.98 -29.45
N LYS A 458 7.86 3.91 -29.08
CA LYS A 458 8.23 5.25 -28.61
C LYS A 458 7.57 5.50 -27.25
N ILE A 459 8.38 5.74 -26.24
CA ILE A 459 7.89 6.12 -24.90
C ILE A 459 7.77 7.64 -24.85
N GLU A 460 6.64 8.12 -24.34
CA GLU A 460 6.40 9.52 -24.05
C GLU A 460 5.98 9.68 -22.58
N LYS A 461 6.25 10.87 -22.04
CA LYS A 461 6.00 11.21 -20.64
C LYS A 461 4.90 12.27 -20.59
N LEU A 462 3.85 12.02 -19.83
CA LEU A 462 2.81 13.00 -19.55
C LEU A 462 3.13 13.72 -18.23
N PRO A 463 2.66 14.97 -18.05
CA PRO A 463 2.89 15.73 -16.83
C PRO A 463 2.63 14.93 -15.55
N SER A 464 3.47 15.14 -14.54
CA SER A 464 3.24 14.59 -13.20
C SER A 464 1.99 15.21 -12.56
N LEU A 465 1.46 14.61 -11.50
CA LEU A 465 0.30 15.18 -10.79
C LEU A 465 0.59 16.61 -10.32
N ILE A 466 1.78 16.83 -9.74
CA ILE A 466 2.15 18.15 -9.26
C ILE A 466 2.35 19.13 -10.40
N GLU A 467 3.04 18.76 -11.48
CA GLU A 467 3.19 19.60 -12.67
C GLU A 467 1.83 19.98 -13.26
N HIS A 468 0.88 19.05 -13.30
CA HIS A 468 -0.48 19.33 -13.76
C HIS A 468 -1.22 20.32 -12.86
N ILE A 469 -1.09 20.21 -11.53
CA ILE A 469 -1.68 21.17 -10.58
C ILE A 469 -1.17 22.59 -10.85
N PHE A 470 0.10 22.76 -11.22
CA PHE A 470 0.66 24.06 -11.58
C PHE A 470 0.19 24.59 -12.94
N ILE A 471 -0.24 23.71 -13.86
CA ILE A 471 -0.75 24.08 -15.19
C ILE A 471 -2.24 24.48 -15.14
N GLU A 472 -3.05 23.83 -14.31
CA GLU A 472 -4.52 23.91 -14.35
C GLU A 472 -5.14 25.16 -13.70
N ASP A 473 -4.68 25.58 -12.51
CA ASP A 473 -5.41 26.60 -11.72
C ASP A 473 -4.50 27.41 -10.79
N GLY A 474 -4.35 28.71 -11.07
CA GLY A 474 -3.53 29.63 -10.29
C GLY A 474 -4.07 29.97 -8.89
N GLN A 475 -5.36 29.77 -8.60
CA GLN A 475 -5.96 30.23 -7.35
C GLN A 475 -5.92 29.18 -6.23
N THR A 476 -5.96 27.89 -6.57
CA THR A 476 -6.02 26.78 -5.58
C THR A 476 -4.76 25.90 -5.54
N ILE A 477 -3.65 26.32 -6.19
CA ILE A 477 -2.39 25.53 -6.27
C ILE A 477 -1.96 25.01 -4.90
N LYS A 478 -1.82 25.90 -3.90
CA LYS A 478 -1.32 25.53 -2.56
C LYS A 478 -2.18 24.44 -1.93
N GLU A 479 -3.50 24.59 -1.97
CA GLU A 479 -4.43 23.60 -1.42
C GLU A 479 -4.37 22.26 -2.16
N ASN A 480 -4.29 22.28 -3.49
CA ASN A 480 -4.24 21.07 -4.30
C ASN A 480 -2.92 20.31 -4.09
N ILE A 481 -1.80 21.01 -3.94
CA ILE A 481 -0.51 20.39 -3.60
C ILE A 481 -0.59 19.70 -2.24
N ILE A 482 -1.15 20.36 -1.22
CA ILE A 482 -1.30 19.77 0.11
C ILE A 482 -2.22 18.54 0.06
N LYS A 483 -3.40 18.67 -0.55
CA LYS A 483 -4.44 17.63 -0.56
C LYS A 483 -4.09 16.44 -1.47
N LYS A 484 -3.56 16.69 -2.67
CA LYS A 484 -3.34 15.67 -3.70
C LYS A 484 -1.90 15.14 -3.76
N ALA A 485 -0.91 15.95 -3.40
CA ALA A 485 0.50 15.52 -3.36
C ALA A 485 1.02 15.25 -1.94
N TYR A 486 0.14 15.36 -0.93
CA TYR A 486 0.44 15.06 0.48
C TYR A 486 1.64 15.83 1.05
N LEU A 487 1.84 17.07 0.58
CA LEU A 487 2.87 17.96 1.13
C LEU A 487 2.34 18.72 2.34
N SER A 488 3.22 18.98 3.32
CA SER A 488 2.94 19.93 4.39
C SER A 488 2.79 21.36 3.84
N GLU A 489 2.22 22.26 4.65
CA GLU A 489 2.05 23.65 4.25
C GLU A 489 3.37 24.34 3.88
N SER A 490 4.43 24.11 4.68
CA SER A 490 5.78 24.61 4.40
C SER A 490 6.37 24.02 3.11
N GLU A 491 6.14 22.73 2.85
CA GLU A 491 6.63 22.09 1.63
C GLU A 491 5.91 22.63 0.40
N ALA A 492 4.60 22.85 0.47
CA ALA A 492 3.83 23.46 -0.60
C ALA A 492 4.37 24.86 -0.95
N GLU A 493 4.73 25.68 0.04
CA GLU A 493 5.35 27.00 -0.17
C GLU A 493 6.71 26.92 -0.87
N TRP A 494 7.55 25.96 -0.50
CA TRP A 494 8.82 25.75 -1.19
C TRP A 494 8.57 25.36 -2.65
N PHE A 495 7.70 24.38 -2.91
CA PHE A 495 7.39 23.95 -4.27
C PHE A 495 6.84 25.10 -5.13
N LEU A 496 5.97 25.96 -4.57
CA LEU A 496 5.49 27.17 -5.23
C LEU A 496 6.63 28.11 -5.62
N ASN A 497 7.57 28.35 -4.69
CA ASN A 497 8.72 29.21 -4.94
C ASN A 497 9.66 28.63 -6.00
N PHE A 498 9.93 27.31 -5.95
CA PHE A 498 10.77 26.64 -6.93
C PHE A 498 10.13 26.64 -8.33
N ALA A 499 8.84 26.31 -8.43
CA ALA A 499 8.13 26.38 -9.69
C ALA A 499 8.16 27.80 -10.29
N LYS A 500 7.95 28.84 -9.45
CA LYS A 500 8.01 30.25 -9.88
C LYS A 500 9.41 30.68 -10.34
N THR A 501 10.46 30.24 -9.65
CA THR A 501 11.84 30.72 -9.91
C THR A 501 12.59 29.90 -10.95
N LYS A 502 12.27 28.60 -11.08
CA LYS A 502 12.97 27.65 -11.97
C LYS A 502 12.14 27.21 -13.18
N GLY A 503 10.83 27.45 -13.17
CA GLY A 503 9.93 27.11 -14.29
C GLY A 503 9.90 25.61 -14.59
N THR A 504 9.78 25.27 -15.87
CA THR A 504 9.65 23.88 -16.35
C THR A 504 10.83 22.99 -15.99
N ALA A 505 12.05 23.55 -15.91
CA ALA A 505 13.26 22.79 -15.55
C ALA A 505 13.14 22.09 -14.20
N PHE A 506 12.42 22.69 -13.23
CA PHE A 506 12.17 22.06 -11.94
C PHE A 506 11.36 20.76 -12.07
N PHE A 507 10.31 20.76 -12.89
CA PHE A 507 9.46 19.58 -13.08
C PHE A 507 10.16 18.48 -13.88
N GLU A 508 11.04 18.83 -14.83
CA GLU A 508 11.88 17.85 -15.52
C GLU A 508 12.84 17.11 -14.57
N ASP A 509 13.41 17.83 -13.60
CA ASP A 509 14.36 17.27 -12.64
C ASP A 509 13.66 16.62 -11.42
N LEU A 510 12.36 16.84 -11.21
CA LEU A 510 11.67 16.54 -9.96
C LEU A 510 11.66 15.05 -9.57
N SER A 511 11.53 14.15 -10.54
CA SER A 511 11.63 12.70 -10.29
C SER A 511 13.01 12.30 -9.74
N ASN A 512 14.08 12.92 -10.26
CA ASN A 512 15.44 12.69 -9.80
C ASN A 512 15.66 13.28 -8.39
N ILE A 513 15.12 14.47 -8.10
CA ILE A 513 15.17 15.07 -6.76
C ILE A 513 14.40 14.19 -5.75
N THR A 514 13.24 13.66 -6.14
CA THR A 514 12.47 12.70 -5.34
C THR A 514 13.30 11.45 -5.04
N SER A 515 14.03 10.95 -6.04
CA SER A 515 14.94 9.82 -5.88
C SER A 515 16.06 10.14 -4.89
N ILE A 516 16.67 11.34 -4.93
CA ILE A 516 17.66 11.76 -3.93
C ILE A 516 17.05 11.73 -2.52
N LYS A 517 15.86 12.33 -2.36
CA LYS A 517 15.14 12.39 -1.08
C LYS A 517 14.93 11.01 -0.47
N ILE A 518 14.38 10.09 -1.26
CA ILE A 518 14.05 8.73 -0.82
C ILE A 518 15.31 7.93 -0.53
N ASN A 519 16.29 7.94 -1.44
CA ASN A 519 17.52 7.16 -1.28
C ASN A 519 18.33 7.62 -0.08
N LEU A 520 18.45 8.93 0.16
CA LEU A 520 19.23 9.45 1.29
C LEU A 520 18.43 9.51 2.61
N GLY A 521 17.10 9.34 2.58
CA GLY A 521 16.26 9.43 3.78
C GLY A 521 16.23 10.86 4.38
N ILE A 522 16.25 11.87 3.51
CA ILE A 522 16.29 13.30 3.87
C ILE A 522 14.92 13.97 3.66
N PRO A 523 14.63 15.09 4.34
CA PRO A 523 13.41 15.87 4.12
C PRO A 523 13.48 16.69 2.82
N TRP A 524 12.32 17.14 2.33
CA TRP A 524 12.22 17.93 1.10
C TRP A 524 13.08 19.20 1.11
N GLN A 525 13.14 19.92 2.23
CA GLN A 525 13.96 21.12 2.35
C GLN A 525 15.44 20.87 2.00
N VAL A 526 15.98 19.72 2.45
CA VAL A 526 17.38 19.36 2.19
C VAL A 526 17.55 18.93 0.74
N ALA A 527 16.62 18.14 0.19
CA ALA A 527 16.65 17.74 -1.22
C ALA A 527 16.59 18.94 -2.17
N LEU A 528 15.72 19.92 -1.89
CA LEU A 528 15.61 21.15 -2.66
C LEU A 528 16.85 22.04 -2.52
N SER A 529 17.50 22.07 -1.35
CA SER A 529 18.77 22.78 -1.17
C SER A 529 19.90 22.18 -2.00
N LEU A 530 19.94 20.85 -2.15
CA LEU A 530 20.88 20.18 -3.06
C LEU A 530 20.63 20.59 -4.51
N TYR A 531 19.35 20.65 -4.91
CA TYR A 531 18.95 21.09 -6.24
C TYR A 531 19.36 22.54 -6.53
N GLU A 532 19.23 23.46 -5.57
CA GLU A 532 19.74 24.84 -5.72
C GLU A 532 21.24 24.92 -5.94
N LYS A 533 21.99 23.95 -5.42
CA LYS A 533 23.44 23.82 -5.61
C LYS A 533 23.82 23.04 -6.87
N GLY A 534 22.85 22.73 -7.73
CA GLY A 534 23.08 22.09 -9.02
C GLY A 534 23.11 20.56 -8.97
N ILE A 535 22.75 19.94 -7.84
CA ILE A 535 22.66 18.49 -7.70
C ILE A 535 21.24 18.06 -8.05
N LYS A 536 21.10 17.47 -9.23
CA LYS A 536 19.83 17.07 -9.83
C LYS A 536 19.53 15.60 -9.68
N GLU A 537 20.56 14.75 -9.61
CA GLU A 537 20.42 13.29 -9.55
C GLU A 537 21.38 12.64 -8.54
N ILE A 538 21.04 11.43 -8.09
CA ILE A 538 21.76 10.72 -7.01
C ILE A 538 23.22 10.39 -7.36
N SER A 539 23.50 10.14 -8.63
CA SER A 539 24.85 9.89 -9.19
C SER A 539 25.82 11.06 -8.96
N GLN A 540 25.31 12.29 -8.83
CA GLN A 540 26.12 13.49 -8.58
C GLN A 540 26.53 13.65 -7.11
N ILE A 541 25.95 12.86 -6.20
CA ILE A 541 26.32 12.89 -4.78
C ILE A 541 27.70 12.25 -4.60
N GLN A 542 28.64 13.05 -4.11
CA GLN A 542 29.99 12.63 -3.76
C GLN A 542 30.24 12.80 -2.26
N GLU A 543 31.32 12.23 -1.74
CA GLU A 543 31.69 12.41 -0.33
C GLU A 543 31.81 13.90 0.04
N LYS A 544 32.42 14.71 -0.84
CA LYS A 544 32.57 16.16 -0.66
C LYS A 544 31.23 16.89 -0.54
N THR A 545 30.17 16.38 -1.18
CA THR A 545 28.82 16.95 -1.08
C THR A 545 28.35 17.00 0.38
N PHE A 546 28.66 15.97 1.18
CA PHE A 546 28.26 15.92 2.59
C PHE A 546 28.92 17.00 3.44
N THR A 547 30.19 17.29 3.15
CA THR A 547 30.95 18.36 3.80
C THR A 547 30.49 19.73 3.34
N ASP A 548 30.46 19.98 2.03
CA ASP A 548 30.15 21.29 1.44
C ASP A 548 28.73 21.77 1.81
N MET A 549 27.79 20.83 1.90
CA MET A 549 26.40 21.14 2.23
C MET A 549 26.13 21.33 3.72
N TYR A 550 26.99 20.85 4.61
CA TYR A 550 26.70 20.76 6.05
C TYR A 550 26.29 22.11 6.67
N GLN A 551 26.97 23.19 6.27
CA GLN A 551 26.69 24.56 6.73
C GLN A 551 25.31 25.07 6.29
N TYR A 552 24.78 24.56 5.17
CA TYR A 552 23.47 24.93 4.65
C TYR A 552 22.33 24.05 5.20
N ILE A 553 22.65 22.96 5.92
CA ILE A 553 21.63 22.08 6.49
C ILE A 553 21.10 22.69 7.79
N PRO A 554 19.77 22.95 7.88
CA PRO A 554 19.16 23.43 9.11
C PRO A 554 19.48 22.52 10.31
N PRO A 555 19.73 23.07 11.51
CA PRO A 555 20.12 22.27 12.68
C PRO A 555 19.19 21.08 12.97
N ILE A 556 17.89 21.28 12.78
CA ILE A 556 16.85 20.25 12.97
C ILE A 556 17.02 19.03 12.05
N TYR A 557 17.63 19.19 10.87
CA TYR A 557 17.84 18.12 9.89
C TYR A 557 19.27 17.58 9.84
N ARG A 558 20.18 18.09 10.67
CA ARG A 558 21.57 17.59 10.73
C ARG A 558 21.64 16.11 11.13
N SER A 559 20.65 15.61 11.88
CA SER A 559 20.53 14.19 12.19
C SER A 559 20.27 13.36 10.92
N HIS A 560 19.33 13.77 10.08
CA HIS A 560 19.06 13.14 8.77
C HIS A 560 20.26 13.20 7.85
N TRP A 561 20.97 14.34 7.80
CA TRP A 561 22.17 14.48 6.98
C TRP A 561 23.32 13.55 7.41
N LYS A 562 23.55 13.41 8.73
CA LYS A 562 24.52 12.45 9.26
C LYS A 562 24.16 11.00 8.92
N ARG A 563 22.88 10.64 9.01
CA ARG A 563 22.38 9.31 8.60
C ARG A 563 22.58 9.07 7.11
N ALA A 564 22.26 10.07 6.27
CA ALA A 564 22.45 10.02 4.83
C ALA A 564 23.92 9.78 4.47
N TYR A 565 24.84 10.46 5.16
CA TYR A 565 26.27 10.28 4.93
C TYR A 565 26.78 8.89 5.35
N ALA A 566 26.36 8.40 6.51
CA ALA A 566 26.70 7.04 6.94
C ALA A 566 26.14 5.99 5.97
N LYS A 567 24.92 6.21 5.46
CA LYS A 567 24.33 5.37 4.40
C LYS A 567 25.17 5.39 3.12
N PHE A 568 25.54 6.58 2.64
CA PHE A 568 26.39 6.73 1.46
C PHE A 568 27.72 5.97 1.59
N LYS A 569 28.34 5.98 2.78
CA LYS A 569 29.55 5.21 3.08
C LYS A 569 29.30 3.70 3.07
N ARG A 570 28.22 3.24 3.71
CA ARG A 570 27.82 1.81 3.73
C ARG A 570 27.67 1.24 2.34
N GLU A 571 26.95 1.92 1.46
CA GLU A 571 26.69 1.43 0.09
C GLU A 571 27.96 1.32 -0.78
N ARG A 572 29.09 1.87 -0.33
CA ARG A 572 30.36 1.91 -1.07
C ARG A 572 31.51 1.23 -0.34
N SER A 573 31.22 0.53 0.77
CA SER A 573 32.21 -0.13 1.61
C SER A 573 31.74 -1.52 2.01
N ASN A 574 32.61 -2.50 1.86
CA ASN A 574 32.41 -3.84 2.43
C ASN A 574 33.04 -4.00 3.83
N GLU A 575 33.67 -2.95 4.34
CA GLU A 575 34.30 -2.95 5.67
C GLU A 575 33.28 -2.68 6.78
N ILE A 576 33.57 -3.19 7.98
CA ILE A 576 32.81 -2.92 9.21
C ILE A 576 33.63 -1.99 10.10
N TYR A 577 33.15 -0.75 10.30
CA TYR A 577 33.83 0.26 11.12
C TYR A 577 32.88 1.35 11.63
N LEU A 578 33.37 2.19 12.54
CA LEU A 578 32.66 3.37 13.03
C LEU A 578 33.21 4.67 12.45
N MET A 579 32.32 5.56 12.01
CA MET A 579 32.69 6.91 11.59
C MET A 579 32.98 7.84 12.77
N LYS A 580 32.54 7.49 13.96
CA LYS A 580 32.74 8.25 15.20
C LYS A 580 32.96 7.31 16.37
N GLN A 581 33.81 7.70 17.31
CA GLN A 581 33.96 7.01 18.58
C GLN A 581 32.61 6.88 19.28
N LEU A 582 32.32 5.69 19.81
CA LEU A 582 31.18 5.47 20.70
C LEU A 582 31.37 6.32 21.97
N PRO A 583 30.44 7.22 22.33
CA PRO A 583 30.62 8.16 23.44
C PRO A 583 30.27 7.52 24.80
N ILE A 584 30.51 6.22 24.96
CA ILE A 584 30.30 5.46 26.21
C ILE A 584 31.65 4.88 26.61
N ASN A 585 32.32 5.56 27.55
CA ASN A 585 33.66 5.20 28.05
C ASN A 585 33.61 4.86 29.55
N THR A 586 32.57 4.16 30.00
CA THR A 586 32.35 3.81 31.41
C THR A 586 31.74 2.42 31.51
N ASP A 587 32.07 1.69 32.57
CA ASP A 587 31.47 0.39 32.90
C ASP A 587 30.13 0.54 33.66
N LYS A 588 29.79 1.77 34.08
CA LYS A 588 28.50 2.10 34.70
C LYS A 588 27.42 2.25 33.65
N VAL A 589 27.05 1.13 33.03
CA VAL A 589 26.04 1.06 31.99
C VAL A 589 24.93 0.12 32.41
N ILE A 590 23.69 0.62 32.31
CA ILE A 590 22.49 -0.22 32.34
C ILE A 590 21.98 -0.33 30.91
N ILE A 591 21.87 -1.54 30.39
CA ILE A 591 21.10 -1.78 29.16
C ILE A 591 19.66 -1.98 29.56
N PHE A 592 18.73 -1.36 28.84
CA PHE A 592 17.33 -1.54 29.14
C PHE A 592 16.47 -1.65 27.89
N ASP A 593 15.38 -2.37 28.05
CA ASP A 593 14.34 -2.58 27.06
C ASP A 593 12.99 -2.60 27.79
N THR A 594 11.97 -2.01 27.16
CA THR A 594 10.63 -1.88 27.74
C THR A 594 9.60 -2.49 26.81
N GLU A 595 8.76 -3.36 27.35
CA GLU A 595 7.67 -3.97 26.60
C GLU A 595 6.36 -3.26 26.95
N TYR A 596 5.63 -2.83 25.93
CA TYR A 596 4.44 -1.99 26.08
C TYR A 596 3.34 -2.37 25.09
N SER A 597 2.10 -2.05 25.44
CA SER A 597 0.95 -2.13 24.54
C SER A 597 0.79 -0.79 23.81
N PRO A 598 0.97 -0.73 22.46
CA PRO A 598 0.76 0.48 21.68
C PRO A 598 -0.71 0.94 21.73
N ASP A 599 -1.65 0.00 21.75
CA ASP A 599 -3.09 0.27 21.75
C ASP A 599 -3.55 0.91 23.07
N LYS A 600 -2.99 0.43 24.18
CA LYS A 600 -3.34 0.92 25.52
C LYS A 600 -2.42 2.04 26.01
N GLY A 601 -1.29 2.24 25.34
CA GLY A 601 -0.24 3.19 25.76
C GLY A 601 0.32 2.86 27.14
N LYS A 602 0.39 1.58 27.52
CA LYS A 602 0.80 1.13 28.85
C LYS A 602 2.00 0.18 28.76
N ASP A 603 3.00 0.44 29.60
CA ASP A 603 4.09 -0.51 29.84
C ASP A 603 3.60 -1.77 30.52
N VAL A 604 4.28 -2.88 30.27
CA VAL A 604 3.97 -4.19 30.83
C VAL A 604 5.17 -4.75 31.58
N LEU A 605 6.37 -4.56 31.02
CA LEU A 605 7.61 -5.11 31.56
C LEU A 605 8.77 -4.12 31.37
N TYR A 606 9.52 -3.88 32.43
CA TYR A 606 10.77 -3.13 32.42
C TYR A 606 11.93 -4.11 32.61
N GLY A 607 12.82 -4.24 31.63
CA GLY A 607 14.01 -5.07 31.76
C GLY A 607 15.29 -4.24 31.79
N PHE A 608 16.20 -4.58 32.70
CA PHE A 608 17.47 -3.90 32.93
C PHE A 608 18.61 -4.90 33.09
N LEU A 609 19.71 -4.72 32.36
CA LEU A 609 20.97 -5.43 32.56
C LEU A 609 22.03 -4.46 33.10
N ASP A 610 22.50 -4.72 34.31
CA ASP A 610 23.67 -4.04 34.88
C ASP A 610 24.94 -4.73 34.37
N ILE A 611 25.62 -4.11 33.40
CA ILE A 611 26.80 -4.72 32.75
C ILE A 611 27.92 -4.97 33.78
N SER A 612 28.08 -4.08 34.77
CA SER A 612 29.14 -4.20 35.78
C SER A 612 28.95 -5.39 36.71
N LYS A 613 27.70 -5.86 36.87
CA LYS A 613 27.32 -6.98 37.73
C LYS A 613 26.92 -8.23 36.95
N ASN A 614 26.74 -8.10 35.64
CA ASN A 614 26.15 -9.13 34.78
C ASN A 614 24.80 -9.64 35.34
N GLU A 615 23.97 -8.72 35.83
CA GLU A 615 22.70 -9.02 36.49
C GLU A 615 21.53 -8.45 35.67
N ILE A 616 20.59 -9.31 35.29
CA ILE A 616 19.32 -8.90 34.66
C ILE A 616 18.25 -8.78 35.74
N LYS A 617 17.57 -7.63 35.78
CA LYS A 617 16.37 -7.39 36.59
C LYS A 617 15.22 -7.03 35.68
N GLN A 618 14.10 -7.71 35.88
CA GLN A 618 12.87 -7.47 35.15
C GLN A 618 11.75 -7.19 36.15
N PHE A 619 11.00 -6.11 35.93
CA PHE A 619 9.93 -5.66 36.80
C PHE A 619 8.65 -5.56 36.00
N TRP A 620 7.59 -6.20 36.47
CA TRP A 620 6.27 -6.09 35.86
C TRP A 620 5.64 -4.73 36.17
N LEU A 621 4.60 -4.35 35.40
CA LEU A 621 3.86 -3.11 35.61
C LEU A 621 3.39 -2.90 37.07
N ASN A 622 3.00 -3.95 37.78
CA ASN A 622 2.58 -3.86 39.19
C ASN A 622 3.76 -3.66 40.16
N GLU A 623 5.00 -3.80 39.70
CA GLU A 623 6.25 -3.59 40.44
C GLU A 623 6.91 -2.26 40.06
N LYS A 624 6.17 -1.35 39.41
CA LYS A 624 6.64 -0.05 38.92
C LYS A 624 7.38 0.78 39.99
N GLN A 625 6.94 0.75 41.25
CA GLN A 625 7.61 1.46 42.34
C GLN A 625 9.02 0.89 42.62
N VAL A 626 9.19 -0.43 42.50
CA VAL A 626 10.51 -1.08 42.68
C VAL A 626 11.42 -0.76 41.49
N ALA A 627 10.87 -0.74 40.27
CA ALA A 627 11.60 -0.30 39.07
C ALA A 627 12.06 1.16 39.20
N PHE A 628 11.19 2.04 39.72
CA PHE A 628 11.50 3.43 40.02
C PHE A 628 12.69 3.55 40.97
N GLU A 629 12.64 2.87 42.12
CA GLU A 629 13.71 2.92 43.12
C GLU A 629 15.04 2.39 42.55
N TYR A 630 14.98 1.33 41.73
CA TYR A 630 16.14 0.78 41.05
C TYR A 630 16.79 1.79 40.09
N VAL A 631 15.98 2.41 39.21
CA VAL A 631 16.45 3.39 38.22
C VAL A 631 16.97 4.65 38.89
N LEU A 632 16.29 5.13 39.95
CA LEU A 632 16.70 6.31 40.70
C LEU A 632 18.06 6.10 41.37
N SER A 633 18.22 4.96 42.05
CA SER A 633 19.47 4.59 42.73
C SER A 633 20.65 4.51 41.75
N ARG A 634 20.44 3.88 40.59
CA ARG A 634 21.48 3.77 39.55
C ARG A 634 21.78 5.11 38.88
N SER A 635 20.76 5.93 38.63
CA SER A 635 20.94 7.28 38.08
C SER A 635 21.78 8.16 39.01
N GLN A 636 21.52 8.14 40.32
CA GLN A 636 22.30 8.86 41.33
C GLN A 636 23.77 8.39 41.42
N GLN A 637 24.04 7.12 41.07
CA GLN A 637 25.39 6.56 41.00
C GLN A 637 26.13 6.92 39.69
N GLY A 638 25.48 7.65 38.78
CA GLY A 638 26.04 8.09 37.50
C GLY A 638 26.03 7.01 36.42
N TYR A 639 25.07 6.09 36.44
CA TYR A 639 24.92 5.10 35.36
C TYR A 639 24.30 5.74 34.11
N VAL A 640 24.76 5.28 32.94
CA VAL A 640 24.16 5.60 31.64
C VAL A 640 23.21 4.47 31.23
N PHE A 641 21.98 4.83 30.90
CA PHE A 641 20.94 3.91 30.46
C PHE A 641 20.93 3.79 28.93
N VAL A 642 21.45 2.69 28.41
CA VAL A 642 21.54 2.41 26.98
C VAL A 642 20.31 1.63 26.53
N HIS A 643 19.65 2.12 25.48
CA HIS A 643 18.54 1.42 24.84
C HIS A 643 18.74 1.38 23.33
N TRP A 644 17.99 0.52 22.64
CA TRP A 644 18.09 0.43 21.20
C TRP A 644 17.52 1.68 20.57
N GLY A 645 16.23 1.99 20.74
CA GLY A 645 15.60 3.15 20.11
C GLY A 645 14.17 3.37 20.59
N GLY A 646 13.26 3.74 19.69
CA GLY A 646 11.82 3.71 19.97
C GLY A 646 11.34 4.59 21.12
N ALA A 647 10.32 4.10 21.83
CA ALA A 647 9.63 4.80 22.91
C ALA A 647 10.32 4.64 24.27
N ASP A 648 11.30 3.76 24.42
CA ASP A 648 11.87 3.35 25.71
C ASP A 648 12.32 4.53 26.58
N ARG A 649 13.02 5.52 26.00
CA ARG A 649 13.41 6.74 26.72
C ARG A 649 12.21 7.54 27.21
N LYS A 650 11.18 7.68 26.36
CA LYS A 650 9.96 8.42 26.70
C LYS A 650 9.23 7.69 27.82
N LEU A 651 9.08 6.37 27.71
CA LEU A 651 8.42 5.52 28.70
C LEU A 651 9.17 5.56 30.03
N LEU A 652 10.50 5.40 30.02
CA LEU A 652 11.31 5.54 31.23
C LEU A 652 11.09 6.89 31.94
N ARG A 653 11.03 7.99 31.17
CA ARG A 653 10.83 9.34 31.72
C ARG A 653 9.42 9.58 32.22
N GLU A 654 8.40 9.25 31.42
CA GLU A 654 7.00 9.57 31.70
C GLU A 654 6.39 8.61 32.72
N GLU A 655 6.71 7.31 32.61
CA GLU A 655 6.12 6.30 33.48
C GLU A 655 6.83 6.26 34.82
N LEU A 656 8.16 6.18 34.85
CA LEU A 656 8.89 6.19 36.12
C LEU A 656 9.11 7.61 36.67
N GLY A 657 8.89 8.67 35.90
CA GLY A 657 9.10 10.04 36.39
C GLY A 657 10.56 10.40 36.66
N ILE A 658 11.52 9.68 36.07
CA ILE A 658 12.96 9.91 36.25
C ILE A 658 13.58 10.41 34.95
N ASP A 659 14.25 11.56 35.01
CA ASP A 659 15.08 12.06 33.89
C ASP A 659 16.52 11.55 34.02
N SER A 660 16.74 10.29 33.64
CA SER A 660 18.05 9.64 33.70
C SER A 660 18.88 9.92 32.44
N GLN A 661 20.21 9.84 32.56
CA GLN A 661 21.10 9.93 31.41
C GLN A 661 20.90 8.70 30.52
N THR A 662 20.31 8.90 29.34
CA THR A 662 20.03 7.85 28.37
C THR A 662 20.91 7.96 27.12
N PHE A 663 21.19 6.82 26.49
CA PHE A 663 21.89 6.76 25.22
C PHE A 663 21.15 5.88 24.21
N ASN A 664 20.82 6.45 23.06
CA ASN A 664 20.10 5.79 21.98
C ASN A 664 21.10 5.12 21.01
N LEU A 665 21.25 3.80 21.13
CA LEU A 665 22.25 3.04 20.39
C LEU A 665 21.91 2.90 18.91
N LEU A 666 20.62 2.78 18.55
CA LEU A 666 20.13 2.77 17.18
C LEU A 666 20.53 4.04 16.44
N TYR A 667 20.30 5.21 17.06
CA TYR A 667 20.67 6.48 16.45
C TYR A 667 22.17 6.54 16.18
N PHE A 668 23.00 6.12 17.15
CA PHE A 668 24.44 6.05 16.97
C PHE A 668 24.83 5.13 15.81
N CYS A 669 24.26 3.93 15.75
CA CYS A 669 24.50 3.00 14.64
C CYS A 669 24.12 3.64 13.29
N GLN A 670 22.96 4.30 13.20
CA GLN A 670 22.49 4.93 11.96
C GLN A 670 23.40 6.05 11.44
N ILE A 671 24.11 6.77 12.33
CA ILE A 671 24.99 7.89 11.95
C ILE A 671 26.48 7.53 11.93
N SER A 672 26.88 6.37 12.45
CA SER A 672 28.29 6.02 12.66
C SER A 672 28.66 4.65 12.10
N LEU A 673 27.78 3.65 12.21
CA LEU A 673 28.11 2.29 11.78
C LEU A 673 28.11 2.20 10.25
N VAL A 674 29.26 1.78 9.73
CA VAL A 674 29.44 1.33 8.36
C VAL A 674 29.56 -0.19 8.40
N ALA A 675 28.58 -0.90 7.86
CA ALA A 675 28.45 -2.36 7.86
C ALA A 675 27.44 -2.79 6.78
N PRO A 676 27.45 -4.05 6.31
CA PRO A 676 26.52 -4.57 5.30
C PRO A 676 25.12 -4.86 5.87
N VAL A 677 24.46 -3.84 6.42
CA VAL A 677 23.09 -3.89 6.93
C VAL A 677 22.11 -3.25 5.94
N ASN A 678 21.02 -3.96 5.61
CA ASN A 678 19.90 -3.45 4.82
C ASN A 678 18.94 -2.62 5.67
N THR A 679 18.69 -3.05 6.91
CA THR A 679 17.89 -2.32 7.90
C THR A 679 18.65 -2.17 9.22
N PHE A 680 18.14 -1.30 10.10
CA PHE A 680 18.64 -1.19 11.47
C PHE A 680 17.69 -1.86 12.47
N ALA A 681 17.02 -2.94 12.05
CA ALA A 681 16.37 -3.84 12.99
C ALA A 681 17.44 -4.43 13.94
N LEU A 682 17.08 -4.58 15.22
CA LEU A 682 18.00 -5.05 16.26
C LEU A 682 18.70 -6.37 15.86
N LYS A 683 17.92 -7.34 15.36
CA LYS A 683 18.41 -8.65 14.88
C LYS A 683 19.42 -8.56 13.74
N GLU A 684 19.23 -7.64 12.80
CA GLU A 684 20.09 -7.53 11.63
C GLU A 684 21.44 -6.91 12.00
N VAL A 685 21.43 -5.89 12.86
CA VAL A 685 22.67 -5.32 13.40
C VAL A 685 23.38 -6.33 14.30
N TYR A 686 22.63 -7.10 15.10
CA TYR A 686 23.18 -8.18 15.90
C TYR A 686 23.92 -9.20 15.03
N ASP A 687 23.26 -9.77 14.02
CA ASP A 687 23.82 -10.80 13.14
C ASP A 687 25.03 -10.28 12.37
N THR A 688 24.97 -9.02 11.90
CA THR A 688 26.08 -8.41 11.16
C THR A 688 27.34 -8.24 12.02
N LEU A 689 27.17 -7.95 13.32
CA LEU A 689 28.30 -7.69 14.21
C LEU A 689 28.78 -8.93 14.98
N ASN A 690 27.89 -9.89 15.25
CA ASN A 690 28.16 -11.02 16.14
C ASN A 690 28.03 -12.39 15.46
N GLY A 691 27.51 -12.44 14.23
CA GLY A 691 27.09 -13.67 13.57
C GLY A 691 25.72 -14.16 14.03
N HIS A 692 25.02 -14.86 13.13
CA HIS A 692 23.71 -15.44 13.43
C HIS A 692 23.82 -16.53 14.50
N ASN A 693 22.93 -16.51 15.51
CA ASN A 693 22.92 -17.51 16.56
C ASN A 693 21.89 -18.61 16.29
N ASN A 694 22.35 -19.83 16.05
CA ASN A 694 21.49 -21.00 15.79
C ASN A 694 20.93 -21.67 17.05
N ASP A 695 21.29 -21.21 18.25
CA ASP A 695 20.74 -21.73 19.51
C ASP A 695 19.20 -21.67 19.52
N GLU A 696 18.55 -22.75 19.95
CA GLU A 696 17.09 -22.87 19.95
C GLU A 696 16.40 -21.74 20.73
N TRP A 697 17.02 -21.30 21.82
CA TRP A 697 16.51 -20.19 22.64
C TRP A 697 16.52 -18.85 21.87
N TRP A 698 17.60 -18.55 21.13
CA TRP A 698 17.69 -17.34 20.31
C TRP A 698 16.68 -17.38 19.17
N ASN A 699 16.58 -18.51 18.48
CA ASN A 699 15.56 -18.72 17.45
C ASN A 699 14.15 -18.45 17.99
N LYS A 700 13.82 -19.04 19.14
CA LYS A 700 12.49 -18.92 19.73
C LYS A 700 12.15 -17.53 20.25
N TYR A 701 13.08 -16.86 20.93
CA TYR A 701 12.77 -15.64 21.69
C TYR A 701 13.29 -14.34 21.08
N PHE A 702 14.23 -14.41 20.12
CA PHE A 702 14.79 -13.23 19.45
C PHE A 702 14.40 -13.15 17.97
N TYR A 703 14.60 -14.24 17.22
CA TYR A 703 14.38 -14.20 15.76
C TYR A 703 12.91 -14.38 15.36
N LEU A 704 12.17 -15.26 16.06
CA LEU A 704 10.77 -15.55 15.77
C LEU A 704 9.78 -14.58 16.43
N ILE A 705 10.18 -13.81 17.44
CA ILE A 705 9.30 -12.88 18.15
C ILE A 705 9.65 -11.44 17.76
N ASP A 706 8.81 -10.81 16.95
CA ASP A 706 8.97 -9.42 16.57
C ASP A 706 8.18 -8.46 17.50
N GLY A 707 8.30 -7.15 17.24
CA GLY A 707 7.61 -6.12 18.02
C GLY A 707 6.07 -6.22 17.99
N LEU A 708 5.48 -6.76 16.91
CA LEU A 708 4.03 -6.93 16.83
C LEU A 708 3.56 -8.11 17.69
N MET A 709 4.33 -9.21 17.69
CA MET A 709 4.09 -10.33 18.60
C MET A 709 4.24 -9.91 20.06
N LYS A 710 5.27 -9.12 20.40
CA LYS A 710 5.44 -8.53 21.74
C LYS A 710 4.27 -7.64 22.16
N ALA A 711 3.81 -6.78 21.26
CA ALA A 711 2.61 -5.96 21.50
C ALA A 711 1.35 -6.82 21.73
N THR A 712 1.21 -7.92 20.98
CA THR A 712 0.12 -8.89 21.16
C THR A 712 0.19 -9.58 22.52
N LEU A 713 1.38 -10.03 22.93
CA LEU A 713 1.61 -10.61 24.26
C LEU A 713 1.31 -9.59 25.38
N CYS A 714 1.74 -8.34 25.23
CA CYS A 714 1.41 -7.25 26.16
C CYS A 714 -0.11 -7.05 26.27
N ASN A 715 -0.81 -7.03 25.14
CA ASN A 715 -2.27 -6.92 25.10
C ASN A 715 -2.97 -8.08 25.81
N GLN A 716 -2.47 -9.31 25.61
CA GLN A 716 -2.95 -10.52 26.28
C GLN A 716 -2.72 -10.47 27.79
N ILE A 717 -1.51 -10.14 28.24
CA ILE A 717 -1.16 -10.04 29.67
C ILE A 717 -2.02 -8.97 30.35
N LEU A 718 -2.22 -7.82 29.71
CA LEU A 718 -3.09 -6.77 30.24
C LEU A 718 -4.58 -7.15 30.25
N LYS A 719 -4.98 -8.20 29.54
CA LYS A 719 -6.37 -8.70 29.51
C LYS A 719 -6.56 -9.88 30.48
N TYR A 720 -5.55 -10.75 30.58
CA TYR A 720 -5.53 -11.97 31.37
C TYR A 720 -4.25 -11.99 32.22
N PRO A 721 -4.19 -11.19 33.30
CA PRO A 721 -2.95 -10.96 34.04
C PRO A 721 -2.43 -12.19 34.79
N ASN A 722 -3.24 -13.24 34.93
CA ASN A 722 -2.91 -14.47 35.64
C ASN A 722 -2.46 -15.61 34.71
N GLU A 723 -2.33 -15.38 33.40
CA GLU A 723 -1.82 -16.40 32.47
C GLU A 723 -0.28 -16.45 32.48
N ASP A 724 0.27 -17.63 32.77
CA ASP A 724 1.73 -17.82 32.90
C ASP A 724 2.48 -17.88 31.56
N ILE A 725 1.86 -18.45 30.52
CA ILE A 725 2.54 -18.70 29.23
C ILE A 725 2.91 -17.38 28.52
N PRO A 726 2.00 -16.40 28.34
CA PRO A 726 2.34 -15.13 27.72
C PRO A 726 3.38 -14.35 28.52
N ARG A 727 3.27 -14.35 29.86
CA ARG A 727 4.24 -13.70 30.76
C ARG A 727 5.64 -14.29 30.61
N LYS A 728 5.77 -15.61 30.68
CA LYS A 728 7.06 -16.29 30.51
C LYS A 728 7.66 -16.03 29.13
N THR A 729 6.83 -16.03 28.09
CA THR A 729 7.29 -15.79 26.71
C THR A 729 7.79 -14.36 26.53
N LEU A 730 7.05 -13.37 27.04
CA LEU A 730 7.46 -11.96 26.97
C LEU A 730 8.74 -11.69 27.78
N LEU A 731 8.85 -12.30 28.96
CA LEU A 731 10.03 -12.17 29.83
C LEU A 731 11.31 -12.67 29.14
N GLU A 732 11.25 -13.83 28.49
CA GLU A 732 12.39 -14.38 27.74
C GLU A 732 12.68 -13.57 26.46
N ALA A 733 11.66 -13.05 25.77
CA ALA A 733 11.85 -12.21 24.59
C ALA A 733 12.50 -10.85 24.91
N ASN A 734 12.07 -10.20 25.99
CA ASN A 734 12.70 -8.98 26.49
C ASN A 734 14.15 -9.23 26.94
N LYS A 735 14.39 -10.35 27.62
CA LYS A 735 15.75 -10.78 27.98
C LYS A 735 16.64 -10.99 26.76
N ALA A 736 16.11 -11.59 25.69
CA ALA A 736 16.83 -11.80 24.45
C ALA A 736 17.25 -10.47 23.79
N ASP A 737 16.35 -9.49 23.75
CA ASP A 737 16.67 -8.15 23.24
C ASP A 737 17.77 -7.49 24.08
N ILE A 738 17.64 -7.49 25.41
CA ILE A 738 18.65 -6.91 26.32
C ILE A 738 20.04 -7.53 26.10
N LEU A 739 20.12 -8.85 25.97
CA LEU A 739 21.38 -9.55 25.68
C LEU A 739 21.91 -9.25 24.28
N ALA A 740 21.02 -9.09 23.28
CA ALA A 740 21.41 -8.68 21.94
C ALA A 740 22.00 -7.27 21.93
N LEU A 741 21.36 -6.31 22.62
CA LEU A 741 21.86 -4.96 22.79
C LEU A 741 23.24 -4.94 23.45
N GLU A 742 23.46 -5.79 24.46
CA GLU A 742 24.75 -5.90 25.14
C GLU A 742 25.87 -6.35 24.20
N LYS A 743 25.61 -7.41 23.45
CA LYS A 743 26.55 -7.93 22.46
C LYS A 743 26.84 -6.92 21.36
N ILE A 744 25.82 -6.20 20.88
CA ILE A 744 26.01 -5.09 19.93
C ILE A 744 26.88 -3.99 20.55
N LEU A 745 26.59 -3.54 21.77
CA LEU A 745 27.35 -2.48 22.44
C LEU A 745 28.84 -2.86 22.57
N LYS A 746 29.11 -4.09 23.02
CA LYS A 746 30.48 -4.64 23.13
C LYS A 746 31.16 -4.76 21.78
N ALA A 747 30.46 -5.22 20.75
CA ALA A 747 31.00 -5.29 19.39
C ALA A 747 31.40 -3.90 18.86
N LEU A 748 30.52 -2.90 19.03
CA LEU A 748 30.77 -1.52 18.61
C LEU A 748 32.00 -0.91 19.31
N GLN A 749 32.23 -1.21 20.58
CA GLN A 749 33.41 -0.74 21.32
C GLN A 749 34.74 -1.24 20.74
N ASN A 750 34.71 -2.41 20.06
CA ASN A 750 35.89 -3.05 19.50
C ASN A 750 36.12 -2.74 18.01
N LEU A 751 35.20 -2.03 17.36
CA LEU A 751 35.33 -1.71 15.94
C LEU A 751 36.39 -0.64 15.68
N PRO A 752 37.11 -0.71 14.55
CA PRO A 752 38.00 0.36 14.14
C PRO A 752 37.20 1.63 13.85
N ILE A 753 37.82 2.79 14.07
CA ILE A 753 37.17 4.08 13.82
C ILE A 753 37.92 4.83 12.73
N LYS A 754 37.15 5.15 11.68
CA LYS A 754 37.60 5.85 10.49
C LYS A 754 36.79 7.13 10.38
N PRO A 755 37.23 8.22 11.04
CA PRO A 755 36.51 9.46 11.01
C PRO A 755 36.37 9.97 9.58
N PRO A 756 35.25 10.61 9.25
CA PRO A 756 35.10 11.22 7.95
C PRO A 756 36.15 12.33 7.76
N LYS A 757 36.58 12.54 6.51
CA LYS A 757 37.42 13.68 6.15
C LYS A 757 36.62 14.96 6.41
N SER A 758 36.83 15.57 7.59
CA SER A 758 36.25 16.81 8.13
C SER A 758 34.84 17.18 7.62
N ILE A 759 33.82 17.03 8.47
CA ILE A 759 32.48 17.65 8.34
C ILE A 759 32.30 18.70 9.43
#